data_AF-A0A519IIV5-F1
#
_entry.id   AF-A0A519IIV5-F1
#
_cell.length_a   1.000
_cell.length_b   1.000
_cell.length_c   1.000
_cell.angle_alpha   90.00
_cell.angle_beta   90.00
_cell.angle_gamma   90.00
#
_symmetry.space_group_name_H-M   'P 1'
#
loop_
_entity.id
_entity.type
_entity.pdbx_description
1 polymer ?
#
loop_
_entity_poly.entity_id
_entity_poly.type
_entity_poly.pdbx_seq_one_letter_code
_entity_poly.pdbx_strand_id
1 'polypeptide(L)'
;MKAYRSTALRCFTACCLAVLSACGGSDNSPADPPPVVVAAPAVSAQPQDATALAGANVAFTVQATGSAPLSYQWLRDGVVIPAATEATLSLAASVDDQGRSFSVRVANSAGSVTSAAVKLTVLTEDKDPFAGASPTVQLSNPSPGSGEAVSVTLDVADATSLRLVPSGAGCGSLSTTQLSGTRLSVNGVVANEGLCTLTADVSRAGGITTYTNAFTVVPRTLAAQGFSFRNGSYLPSGEFEATASGAAYIAALEVPQSFINGGSGVVYATVGGAGATQRMLFKIAGIPGYFVAKGTPEGARLRFDVEVSPRFMKDGSAPRQRTLTAQPIDSQGALGAALTRTASFQRVGSGPLQVSLSFDGNDDLDLHVVTPAGTDVYYGNRANTGGSLDLDSNSGCSIDYLNNENVVWPVNSSPAAGTYSVRVALYQSCSKSPVNFTVKVSNCGTVTSYTGAFTAADQSAGGAGSGRVVADIPFVPCGLSVSGRATYDDYVPTISGLSATARSLPIRRAKVEVRAVAGDALLGKGSTDENGDYLVDFRMETPGAYYVKVLAEQDDTAVRQRVVNDKDELYSAKSAPVDATQQATAVDVNIVAGRASSFAEAFNIFDLGVSAFREVSLRTGELMTTLTWEWTSGGNPACRTTCYVDAKARIHVLSAPADEDAYDDSVLAHQFGHFFLQQHSAENSMGGKHSSAERSEPRLAWSEGAALFVGQQVLRQAQYLDTNVAGARGLNLEQPGEGIPSGTDDGATAGKVSEATVAALLWDLADGAQDSASQGATAIKDTLVAPHNVFGALKAMRGATFRSPGNPTLVDFLDKYICLGHATWESSAGSNFRGLVSVLNAFPYSPTGAPACAP
;
A
#
# COMPACT_ATOMS: atom_id res chain seq x y z
N MET A 1 10.88 -46.18 -51.54
CA MET A 1 10.17 -47.32 -50.91
C MET A 1 10.76 -47.55 -49.54
N LYS A 2 9.88 -47.87 -48.58
CA LYS A 2 10.12 -48.44 -47.25
C LYS A 2 11.55 -48.96 -46.94
N ALA A 3 12.08 -48.44 -45.83
CA ALA A 3 12.47 -49.18 -44.62
C ALA A 3 13.50 -50.35 -44.68
N TYR A 4 14.42 -50.27 -43.70
CA TYR A 4 15.02 -51.32 -42.86
C TYR A 4 16.36 -52.02 -43.26
N ARG A 5 17.36 -51.70 -42.41
CA ARG A 5 18.35 -52.54 -41.68
C ARG A 5 19.67 -53.05 -42.31
N SER A 6 20.70 -52.90 -41.45
CA SER A 6 22.04 -53.54 -41.32
C SER A 6 23.02 -53.40 -42.50
N THR A 7 24.34 -53.27 -42.31
CA THR A 7 25.25 -54.24 -41.67
C THR A 7 26.66 -53.63 -41.48
N ALA A 8 27.46 -54.32 -40.67
CA ALA A 8 28.77 -54.06 -40.11
C ALA A 8 29.98 -53.78 -41.03
N LEU A 9 30.96 -53.03 -40.46
CA LEU A 9 32.39 -53.35 -40.26
C LEU A 9 33.25 -53.92 -41.41
N ARG A 10 34.40 -53.26 -41.66
CA ARG A 10 35.77 -53.78 -42.00
C ARG A 10 36.62 -52.63 -42.59
N CYS A 11 37.94 -52.56 -42.55
CA CYS A 11 39.05 -53.05 -41.71
C CYS A 11 40.34 -52.66 -42.47
N PHE A 12 41.35 -52.15 -41.75
CA PHE A 12 42.82 -52.29 -41.95
C PHE A 12 43.53 -51.92 -43.28
N THR A 13 44.74 -51.32 -43.14
CA THR A 13 46.08 -51.89 -43.50
C THR A 13 47.15 -50.77 -43.37
N ALA A 14 48.04 -50.80 -42.35
CA ALA A 14 49.49 -51.19 -42.32
C ALA A 14 50.46 -50.12 -42.91
N CYS A 15 51.74 -49.94 -42.52
CA CYS A 15 52.77 -50.78 -41.87
C CYS A 15 54.00 -49.90 -41.54
N CYS A 16 54.76 -50.27 -40.48
CA CYS A 16 56.23 -50.48 -40.48
C CYS A 16 57.18 -49.24 -40.45
N LEU A 17 58.36 -49.19 -39.78
CA LEU A 17 59.35 -50.14 -39.20
C LEU A 17 60.31 -49.28 -38.28
N ALA A 18 60.60 -49.59 -37.00
CA ALA A 18 61.82 -50.25 -36.42
C ALA A 18 63.20 -49.56 -36.74
N VAL A 19 64.23 -49.30 -35.90
CA VAL A 19 64.98 -50.10 -34.87
C VAL A 19 66.10 -49.24 -34.15
N LEU A 20 66.34 -49.49 -32.83
CA LEU A 20 67.54 -49.39 -31.91
C LEU A 20 68.60 -48.24 -31.95
N SER A 21 68.91 -47.61 -30.79
CA SER A 21 70.04 -47.94 -29.86
C SER A 21 70.54 -46.77 -28.96
N ALA A 22 70.60 -47.03 -27.63
CA ALA A 22 71.53 -46.61 -26.55
C ALA A 22 71.91 -45.15 -26.15
N CYS A 23 71.81 -44.94 -24.82
CA CYS A 23 72.53 -44.07 -23.86
C CYS A 23 72.12 -42.61 -23.60
N GLY A 24 71.61 -42.40 -22.36
CA GLY A 24 72.03 -41.30 -21.46
C GLY A 24 71.13 -40.06 -21.40
N GLY A 25 70.36 -39.91 -20.31
CA GLY A 25 69.72 -38.65 -19.97
C GLY A 25 68.51 -38.82 -19.06
N SER A 26 68.64 -38.39 -17.81
CA SER A 26 67.54 -38.24 -16.86
C SER A 26 66.49 -37.28 -17.40
N ASP A 27 65.24 -37.71 -17.54
CA ASP A 27 64.08 -36.80 -17.53
C ASP A 27 62.84 -37.55 -17.02
N ASN A 28 62.30 -37.05 -15.90
CA ASN A 28 60.96 -37.33 -15.44
C ASN A 28 59.97 -36.63 -16.37
N SER A 29 59.54 -37.29 -17.44
CA SER A 29 58.36 -36.86 -18.21
C SER A 29 57.20 -37.81 -17.94
N PRO A 30 56.06 -37.32 -17.41
CA PRO A 30 54.82 -38.09 -17.35
C PRO A 30 54.40 -38.46 -18.78
N ALA A 31 53.83 -39.65 -18.96
CA ALA A 31 53.18 -40.02 -20.22
C ALA A 31 52.12 -38.95 -20.59
N ASP A 32 52.15 -38.47 -21.84
CA ASP A 32 51.12 -37.57 -22.37
C ASP A 32 49.73 -38.23 -22.19
N PRO A 33 48.76 -37.54 -21.57
CA PRO A 33 47.40 -38.04 -21.50
C PRO A 33 46.80 -38.13 -22.93
N PRO A 34 45.90 -39.09 -23.20
CA PRO A 34 45.26 -39.19 -24.51
C PRO A 34 44.56 -37.87 -24.87
N PRO A 35 44.56 -37.46 -26.15
CA PRO A 35 43.97 -36.19 -26.57
C PRO A 35 42.50 -36.14 -26.13
N VAL A 36 42.18 -35.13 -25.32
CA VAL A 36 40.80 -34.89 -24.87
C VAL A 36 39.96 -34.52 -26.10
N VAL A 37 39.08 -35.43 -26.51
CA VAL A 37 38.14 -35.17 -27.61
C VAL A 37 37.09 -34.19 -27.09
N VAL A 38 37.22 -32.92 -27.49
CA VAL A 38 36.25 -31.87 -27.14
C VAL A 38 35.01 -32.03 -28.01
N ALA A 39 33.88 -32.38 -27.40
CA ALA A 39 32.59 -32.52 -28.07
C ALA A 39 31.92 -31.15 -28.23
N ALA A 40 31.49 -30.80 -29.45
CA ALA A 40 30.74 -29.58 -29.73
C ALA A 40 29.36 -29.57 -29.03
N PRO A 41 28.77 -28.40 -28.71
CA PRO A 41 27.53 -28.33 -27.94
C PRO A 41 26.30 -28.79 -28.75
N ALA A 42 25.34 -29.43 -28.09
CA ALA A 42 24.05 -29.85 -28.65
C ALA A 42 22.89 -29.54 -27.68
N VAL A 43 21.78 -28.99 -28.17
CA VAL A 43 20.59 -28.69 -27.36
C VAL A 43 19.80 -29.98 -27.12
N SER A 44 19.67 -30.39 -25.86
CA SER A 44 18.91 -31.59 -25.43
C SER A 44 17.49 -31.29 -24.99
N ALA A 45 17.20 -30.04 -24.57
CA ALA A 45 15.84 -29.56 -24.34
C ALA A 45 15.68 -28.12 -24.85
N GLN A 46 14.69 -27.91 -25.72
CA GLN A 46 14.38 -26.59 -26.27
C GLN A 46 13.63 -25.73 -25.25
N PRO A 47 13.76 -24.40 -25.28
CA PRO A 47 12.85 -23.52 -24.55
C PRO A 47 11.42 -23.67 -25.06
N GLN A 48 10.43 -23.21 -24.28
CA GLN A 48 9.00 -23.25 -24.64
C GLN A 48 8.42 -21.83 -24.74
N ASP A 49 7.35 -21.69 -25.53
CA ASP A 49 6.57 -20.44 -25.61
C ASP A 49 6.01 -20.08 -24.23
N ALA A 50 5.87 -18.79 -23.95
CA ALA A 50 5.35 -18.30 -22.69
C ALA A 50 4.31 -17.19 -22.91
N THR A 51 3.33 -17.14 -22.01
CA THR A 51 2.35 -16.05 -21.94
C THR A 51 2.45 -15.42 -20.57
N ALA A 52 2.54 -14.09 -20.51
CA ALA A 52 2.65 -13.36 -19.25
C ALA A 52 2.04 -11.96 -19.36
N LEU A 53 1.66 -11.38 -18.22
CA LEU A 53 1.24 -9.98 -18.17
C LEU A 53 2.45 -9.06 -18.40
N ALA A 54 2.21 -7.86 -18.94
CA ALA A 54 3.23 -6.83 -19.00
C ALA A 54 3.75 -6.53 -17.58
N GLY A 55 5.06 -6.55 -17.38
CA GLY A 55 5.73 -6.43 -16.09
C GLY A 55 5.97 -7.76 -15.35
N ALA A 56 5.26 -8.84 -15.70
CA ALA A 56 5.45 -10.14 -15.05
C ALA A 56 6.74 -10.84 -15.51
N ASN A 57 7.43 -11.51 -14.58
CA ASN A 57 8.66 -12.25 -14.88
C ASN A 57 8.37 -13.54 -15.65
N VAL A 58 9.08 -13.72 -16.77
CA VAL A 58 9.07 -14.92 -17.61
C VAL A 58 10.45 -15.57 -17.61
N ALA A 59 10.48 -16.90 -17.55
CA ALA A 59 11.70 -17.67 -17.62
C ALA A 59 11.72 -18.58 -18.86
N PHE A 60 12.72 -18.40 -19.73
CA PHE A 60 13.04 -19.32 -20.80
C PHE A 60 14.25 -20.15 -20.40
N THR A 61 14.15 -21.48 -20.42
CA THR A 61 15.23 -22.39 -20.01
C THR A 61 15.64 -23.29 -21.15
N VAL A 62 16.94 -23.50 -21.33
CA VAL A 62 17.52 -24.46 -22.28
C VAL A 62 18.33 -25.51 -21.53
N GLN A 63 18.39 -26.73 -22.05
CA GLN A 63 19.40 -27.72 -21.64
C GLN A 63 20.29 -28.06 -22.82
N ALA A 64 21.60 -28.04 -22.60
CA ALA A 64 22.61 -28.35 -23.61
C ALA A 64 23.67 -29.32 -23.07
N THR A 65 24.18 -30.18 -23.95
CA THR A 65 25.27 -31.13 -23.69
C THR A 65 26.49 -30.75 -24.52
N GLY A 66 27.70 -31.16 -24.12
CA GLY A 66 28.97 -30.85 -24.80
C GLY A 66 30.13 -30.83 -23.80
N SER A 67 31.37 -30.72 -24.30
CA SER A 67 32.53 -30.56 -23.41
C SER A 67 32.52 -29.18 -22.74
N ALA A 68 32.71 -29.14 -21.43
CA ALA A 68 32.79 -27.89 -20.65
C ALA A 68 34.09 -27.11 -20.94
N PRO A 69 34.12 -25.78 -20.70
CA PRO A 69 33.00 -24.95 -20.28
C PRO A 69 32.04 -24.65 -21.44
N LEU A 70 30.73 -24.71 -21.14
CA LEU A 70 29.70 -24.21 -22.04
C LEU A 70 29.42 -22.75 -21.71
N SER A 71 29.41 -21.89 -22.72
CA SER A 71 28.98 -20.49 -22.61
C SER A 71 27.61 -20.31 -23.27
N TYR A 72 26.72 -19.57 -22.63
CA TYR A 72 25.39 -19.25 -23.17
C TYR A 72 25.33 -17.77 -23.53
N GLN A 73 24.49 -17.45 -24.51
CA GLN A 73 24.13 -16.08 -24.83
C GLN A 73 22.71 -16.06 -25.38
N TRP A 74 21.78 -15.47 -24.64
CA TRP A 74 20.40 -15.31 -25.10
C TRP A 74 20.27 -14.18 -26.13
N LEU A 75 19.33 -14.37 -27.05
CA LEU A 75 19.02 -13.47 -28.14
C LEU A 75 17.52 -13.17 -28.18
N ARG A 76 17.17 -11.90 -28.40
CA ARG A 76 15.82 -11.40 -28.68
C ARG A 76 15.77 -10.99 -30.14
N ASP A 77 14.91 -11.64 -30.93
CA ASP A 77 14.83 -11.50 -32.39
C ASP A 77 16.19 -11.63 -33.11
N GLY A 78 17.06 -12.51 -32.58
CA GLY A 78 18.40 -12.72 -33.11
C GLY A 78 19.45 -11.70 -32.67
N VAL A 79 19.10 -10.71 -31.84
CA VAL A 79 20.02 -9.71 -31.26
C VAL A 79 20.39 -10.10 -29.83
N VAL A 80 21.66 -9.93 -29.47
CA VAL A 80 22.20 -10.27 -28.13
C VAL A 80 21.51 -9.48 -27.02
N ILE A 81 21.04 -10.19 -25.99
CA ILE A 81 20.59 -9.60 -24.73
C ILE A 81 21.82 -9.45 -23.81
N PRO A 82 22.25 -8.23 -23.45
CA PRO A 82 23.44 -8.03 -22.63
C PRO A 82 23.37 -8.78 -21.29
N ALA A 83 24.49 -9.35 -20.85
CA ALA A 83 24.65 -10.10 -19.60
C ALA A 83 23.83 -11.41 -19.46
N ALA A 84 22.93 -11.74 -20.40
CA ALA A 84 22.14 -12.97 -20.39
C ALA A 84 22.95 -14.20 -20.84
N THR A 85 23.87 -14.64 -19.97
CA THR A 85 24.89 -15.66 -20.27
C THR A 85 24.70 -16.99 -19.56
N GLU A 86 23.54 -17.17 -18.95
CA GLU A 86 23.14 -18.38 -18.21
C GLU A 86 22.23 -19.30 -19.04
N ALA A 87 22.06 -20.55 -18.59
CA ALA A 87 21.17 -21.53 -19.24
C ALA A 87 19.67 -21.18 -19.10
N THR A 88 19.32 -20.28 -18.17
CA THR A 88 17.96 -19.73 -18.01
C THR A 88 18.00 -18.22 -18.17
N LEU A 89 17.15 -17.69 -19.04
CA LEU A 89 16.88 -16.26 -19.17
C LEU A 89 15.63 -15.93 -18.36
N SER A 90 15.79 -15.11 -17.33
CA SER A 90 14.69 -14.49 -16.61
C SER A 90 14.60 -13.02 -17.00
N LEU A 91 13.44 -12.58 -17.49
CA LEU A 91 13.18 -11.20 -17.87
C LEU A 91 11.76 -10.81 -17.49
N ALA A 92 11.55 -9.54 -17.15
CA ALA A 92 10.22 -8.97 -17.03
C ALA A 92 9.66 -8.77 -18.44
N ALA A 93 8.50 -9.36 -18.72
CA ALA A 93 7.85 -9.27 -20.01
C ALA A 93 7.43 -7.81 -20.28
N SER A 94 8.06 -7.13 -21.23
CA SER A 94 7.64 -5.78 -21.63
C SER A 94 6.50 -5.88 -22.64
N VAL A 95 5.66 -4.85 -22.75
CA VAL A 95 4.71 -4.72 -23.88
C VAL A 95 5.41 -4.81 -25.24
N ASP A 96 6.67 -4.36 -25.32
CA ASP A 96 7.51 -4.46 -26.51
C ASP A 96 7.89 -5.90 -26.87
N ASP A 97 7.77 -6.82 -25.91
CA ASP A 97 8.02 -8.24 -26.07
C ASP A 97 6.82 -9.00 -26.66
N GLN A 98 5.68 -8.33 -26.90
CA GLN A 98 4.49 -8.95 -27.47
C GLN A 98 4.76 -9.53 -28.86
N GLY A 99 4.67 -10.85 -28.97
CA GLY A 99 4.91 -11.61 -30.21
C GLY A 99 6.38 -11.71 -30.63
N ARG A 100 7.33 -11.22 -29.80
CA ARG A 100 8.77 -11.30 -30.03
C ARG A 100 9.31 -12.70 -29.82
N SER A 101 10.45 -12.99 -30.44
CA SER A 101 11.08 -14.31 -30.45
C SER A 101 12.35 -14.36 -29.59
N PHE A 102 12.50 -15.41 -28.79
CA PHE A 102 13.64 -15.64 -27.92
C PHE A 102 14.36 -16.94 -28.30
N SER A 103 15.68 -16.90 -28.37
CA SER A 103 16.53 -18.08 -28.63
C SER A 103 17.85 -17.94 -27.87
N VAL A 104 18.62 -19.03 -27.74
CA VAL A 104 19.90 -19.02 -27.04
C VAL A 104 20.98 -19.70 -27.86
N ARG A 105 22.16 -19.07 -27.90
CA ARG A 105 23.37 -19.63 -28.51
C ARG A 105 24.24 -20.24 -27.41
N VAL A 106 24.60 -21.51 -27.58
CA VAL A 106 25.50 -22.26 -26.69
C VAL A 106 26.80 -22.53 -27.44
N ALA A 107 27.96 -22.30 -26.82
CA ALA A 107 29.26 -22.47 -27.44
C ALA A 107 30.30 -23.11 -26.50
N ASN A 108 31.30 -23.77 -27.09
CA ASN A 108 32.55 -24.15 -26.45
C ASN A 108 33.70 -24.10 -27.48
N SER A 109 34.91 -24.57 -27.13
CA SER A 109 36.07 -24.54 -28.03
C SER A 109 35.95 -25.44 -29.27
N ALA A 110 34.99 -26.36 -29.32
CA ALA A 110 34.74 -27.24 -30.46
C ALA A 110 33.63 -26.73 -31.40
N GLY A 111 32.80 -25.76 -30.99
CA GLY A 111 31.76 -25.18 -31.86
C GLY A 111 30.62 -24.48 -31.11
N SER A 112 29.55 -24.15 -31.83
CA SER A 112 28.35 -23.50 -31.29
C SER A 112 27.06 -23.99 -31.94
N VAL A 113 25.97 -23.99 -31.17
CA VAL A 113 24.60 -24.33 -31.60
C VAL A 113 23.62 -23.27 -31.07
N THR A 114 22.59 -22.92 -31.84
CA THR A 114 21.49 -22.03 -31.42
C THR A 114 20.20 -22.84 -31.26
N SER A 115 19.41 -22.57 -30.21
CA SER A 115 18.11 -23.19 -29.99
C SER A 115 17.07 -22.82 -31.05
N ALA A 116 15.92 -23.51 -31.03
CA ALA A 116 14.72 -23.02 -31.68
C ALA A 116 14.27 -21.69 -31.04
N ALA A 117 13.60 -20.85 -31.82
CA ALA A 117 13.03 -19.60 -31.33
C ALA A 117 11.64 -19.85 -30.73
N VAL A 118 11.38 -19.27 -29.57
CA VAL A 118 10.10 -19.34 -28.85
C VAL A 118 9.47 -17.97 -28.71
N LYS A 119 8.15 -17.90 -28.69
CA LYS A 119 7.41 -16.65 -28.61
C LYS A 119 7.03 -16.29 -27.19
N LEU A 120 7.10 -15.00 -26.90
CA LEU A 120 6.49 -14.41 -25.71
C LEU A 120 5.18 -13.72 -26.13
N THR A 121 4.08 -14.13 -25.53
CA THR A 121 2.80 -13.43 -25.62
C THR A 121 2.63 -12.58 -24.36
N VAL A 122 2.68 -11.27 -24.51
CA VAL A 122 2.49 -10.29 -23.44
C VAL A 122 1.06 -9.78 -23.46
N LEU A 123 0.37 -10.02 -22.36
CA LEU A 123 -0.97 -9.52 -22.10
C LEU A 123 -0.83 -8.15 -21.40
N THR A 124 -1.31 -7.07 -21.99
CA THR A 124 -1.45 -5.80 -21.26
C THR A 124 -2.67 -5.88 -20.35
N GLU A 125 -2.60 -5.28 -19.16
CA GLU A 125 -3.84 -4.87 -18.49
C GLU A 125 -4.47 -3.77 -19.34
N ASP A 126 -5.29 -4.16 -20.31
CA ASP A 126 -6.08 -3.21 -21.07
C ASP A 126 -7.42 -2.95 -20.37
N LYS A 127 -7.59 -1.67 -20.05
CA LYS A 127 -8.78 -0.82 -20.22
C LYS A 127 -10.02 -1.53 -20.80
N ASP A 128 -11.16 -1.32 -20.12
CA ASP A 128 -12.56 -1.63 -20.43
C ASP A 128 -12.92 -2.10 -21.88
N PRO A 129 -13.67 -3.22 -22.03
CA PRO A 129 -14.30 -3.57 -23.30
C PRO A 129 -15.53 -2.67 -23.65
N PHE A 130 -15.24 -1.68 -24.50
CA PHE A 130 -16.00 -1.24 -25.69
C PHE A 130 -16.92 0.00 -25.62
N ALA A 131 -16.46 1.08 -26.26
CA ALA A 131 -17.29 1.99 -27.05
C ALA A 131 -17.16 1.66 -28.56
N GLY A 132 -18.28 1.28 -29.20
CA GLY A 132 -18.47 1.32 -30.66
C GLY A 132 -18.23 0.02 -31.47
N ALA A 133 -19.30 -0.51 -32.07
CA ALA A 133 -19.35 -1.50 -33.16
C ALA A 133 -18.74 -2.92 -32.96
N SER A 134 -18.41 -3.29 -31.72
CA SER A 134 -18.00 -4.65 -31.30
C SER A 134 -19.12 -5.36 -30.51
N PRO A 135 -19.15 -6.70 -30.41
CA PRO A 135 -20.18 -7.43 -29.65
C PRO A 135 -20.36 -6.85 -28.24
N THR A 136 -21.58 -6.49 -27.86
CA THR A 136 -21.86 -6.01 -26.50
C THR A 136 -21.91 -7.21 -25.55
N VAL A 137 -20.86 -7.37 -24.74
CA VAL A 137 -20.82 -8.34 -23.63
C VAL A 137 -21.16 -7.60 -22.34
N GLN A 138 -22.31 -7.89 -21.76
CA GLN A 138 -22.77 -7.33 -20.50
C GLN A 138 -22.71 -8.37 -19.39
N LEU A 139 -22.04 -8.03 -18.30
CA LEU A 139 -22.07 -8.77 -17.04
C LEU A 139 -23.13 -8.12 -16.13
N SER A 140 -23.94 -8.92 -15.44
CA SER A 140 -24.86 -8.40 -14.42
C SER A 140 -24.12 -7.72 -13.26
N ASN A 141 -22.88 -8.15 -13.00
CA ASN A 141 -21.94 -7.52 -12.07
C ASN A 141 -20.50 -7.76 -12.59
N PRO A 142 -19.71 -6.72 -12.90
CA PRO A 142 -18.33 -6.85 -13.39
C PRO A 142 -17.31 -7.20 -12.29
N SER A 143 -17.70 -7.16 -11.02
CA SER A 143 -16.87 -7.56 -9.87
C SER A 143 -17.67 -8.44 -8.91
N PRO A 144 -18.00 -9.68 -9.33
CA PRO A 144 -18.84 -10.56 -8.52
C PRO A 144 -18.06 -11.07 -7.31
N GLY A 145 -18.71 -11.05 -6.15
CA GLY A 145 -18.13 -11.63 -4.93
C GLY A 145 -18.20 -13.16 -4.93
N SER A 146 -17.41 -13.82 -4.07
CA SER A 146 -17.47 -15.28 -3.81
C SER A 146 -18.89 -15.83 -3.86
N GLY A 147 -19.13 -16.80 -4.75
CA GLY A 147 -20.41 -17.52 -4.82
C GLY A 147 -21.60 -16.69 -5.30
N GLU A 148 -21.36 -15.51 -5.90
CA GLU A 148 -22.42 -14.66 -6.44
C GLU A 148 -22.97 -15.21 -7.76
N ALA A 149 -24.28 -15.07 -7.96
CA ALA A 149 -24.92 -15.40 -9.22
C ALA A 149 -24.64 -14.29 -10.25
N VAL A 150 -24.10 -14.68 -11.41
CA VAL A 150 -23.75 -13.77 -12.50
C VAL A 150 -24.47 -14.19 -13.77
N SER A 151 -25.00 -13.20 -14.48
CA SER A 151 -25.50 -13.33 -15.85
C SER A 151 -24.54 -12.67 -16.83
N VAL A 152 -24.15 -13.39 -17.86
CA VAL A 152 -23.38 -12.89 -19.00
C VAL A 152 -24.29 -12.82 -20.21
N THR A 153 -24.42 -11.65 -20.82
CA THR A 153 -25.19 -11.46 -22.06
C THR A 153 -24.27 -11.00 -23.17
N LEU A 154 -24.26 -11.70 -24.29
CA LEU A 154 -23.63 -11.27 -25.54
C LEU A 154 -24.71 -10.88 -26.54
N ASP A 155 -24.62 -9.69 -27.11
CA ASP A 155 -25.50 -9.22 -28.18
C ASP A 155 -24.68 -8.70 -29.37
N VAL A 156 -24.89 -9.30 -30.54
CA VAL A 156 -24.11 -9.07 -31.76
C VAL A 156 -25.05 -9.12 -32.97
N ALA A 157 -25.50 -7.95 -33.41
CA ALA A 157 -26.57 -7.82 -34.40
C ALA A 157 -26.29 -8.51 -35.76
N ASP A 158 -25.03 -8.69 -36.13
CA ASP A 158 -24.60 -9.28 -37.41
C ASP A 158 -24.05 -10.72 -37.32
N ALA A 159 -24.14 -11.36 -36.15
CA ALA A 159 -23.64 -12.72 -35.95
C ALA A 159 -24.61 -13.79 -36.48
N THR A 160 -24.06 -14.87 -37.03
CA THR A 160 -24.81 -16.09 -37.40
C THR A 160 -24.82 -17.13 -36.30
N SER A 161 -23.76 -17.19 -35.49
CA SER A 161 -23.70 -17.98 -34.25
C SER A 161 -22.74 -17.38 -33.23
N LEU A 162 -23.02 -17.65 -31.96
CA LEU A 162 -22.24 -17.20 -30.81
C LEU A 162 -21.86 -18.41 -29.94
N ARG A 163 -20.63 -18.45 -29.47
CA ARG A 163 -20.14 -19.45 -28.51
C ARG A 163 -19.35 -18.77 -27.41
N LEU A 164 -19.71 -19.01 -26.15
CA LEU A 164 -18.98 -18.53 -24.97
C LEU A 164 -18.28 -19.69 -24.27
N VAL A 165 -17.01 -19.49 -23.92
CA VAL A 165 -16.15 -20.44 -23.22
C VAL A 165 -15.55 -19.79 -21.98
N PRO A 166 -16.14 -20.04 -20.80
CA PRO A 166 -15.52 -19.67 -19.53
C PRO A 166 -14.32 -20.58 -19.21
N SER A 167 -13.24 -20.00 -18.65
CA SER A 167 -12.03 -20.72 -18.25
C SER A 167 -11.34 -20.02 -17.08
N GLY A 168 -10.79 -20.78 -16.13
CA GLY A 168 -10.12 -20.25 -14.94
C GLY A 168 -10.86 -20.55 -13.64
N ALA A 169 -10.12 -20.49 -12.52
CA ALA A 169 -10.60 -20.91 -11.21
C ALA A 169 -11.80 -20.08 -10.71
N GLY A 170 -11.94 -18.83 -11.18
CA GLY A 170 -13.04 -17.93 -10.82
C GLY A 170 -14.38 -18.25 -11.48
N CYS A 171 -14.41 -19.02 -12.58
CA CYS A 171 -15.65 -19.13 -13.37
C CYS A 171 -16.77 -19.94 -12.71
N GLY A 172 -16.46 -20.71 -11.66
CA GLY A 172 -17.45 -21.47 -10.91
C GLY A 172 -18.29 -22.39 -11.80
N SER A 173 -19.62 -22.25 -11.75
CA SER A 173 -20.57 -23.04 -12.53
C SER A 173 -20.94 -22.44 -13.89
N LEU A 174 -20.28 -21.34 -14.31
CA LEU A 174 -20.44 -20.81 -15.67
C LEU A 174 -19.97 -21.87 -16.68
N SER A 175 -20.88 -22.28 -17.58
CA SER A 175 -20.62 -23.36 -18.53
C SER A 175 -20.59 -22.85 -19.97
N THR A 176 -19.85 -23.59 -20.81
CA THR A 176 -19.79 -23.33 -22.24
C THR A 176 -21.17 -23.44 -22.87
N THR A 177 -21.59 -22.39 -23.57
CA THR A 177 -22.90 -22.34 -24.22
C THR A 177 -22.75 -21.83 -25.66
N GLN A 178 -23.44 -22.48 -26.60
CA GLN A 178 -23.46 -22.11 -28.02
C GLN A 178 -24.89 -21.92 -28.49
N LEU A 179 -25.13 -20.85 -29.24
CA LEU A 179 -26.45 -20.49 -29.77
C LEU A 179 -26.35 -20.07 -31.23
N SER A 180 -27.28 -20.57 -32.05
CA SER A 180 -27.49 -20.06 -33.41
C SER A 180 -28.38 -18.83 -33.31
N GLY A 181 -27.78 -17.65 -33.40
CA GLY A 181 -28.49 -16.38 -33.25
C GLY A 181 -27.56 -15.22 -32.90
N THR A 182 -28.16 -14.04 -32.74
CA THR A 182 -27.47 -12.77 -32.50
C THR A 182 -27.33 -12.43 -31.01
N ARG A 183 -27.98 -13.18 -30.11
CA ARG A 183 -27.91 -12.96 -28.65
C ARG A 183 -27.76 -14.26 -27.87
N LEU A 184 -26.85 -14.27 -26.89
CA LEU A 184 -26.56 -15.39 -26.00
C LEU A 184 -26.58 -14.90 -24.55
N SER A 185 -27.30 -15.58 -23.66
CA SER A 185 -27.29 -15.30 -22.22
C SER A 185 -26.94 -16.56 -21.44
N VAL A 186 -25.95 -16.46 -20.54
CA VAL A 186 -25.46 -17.55 -19.69
C VAL A 186 -25.57 -17.12 -18.25
N ASN A 187 -26.20 -17.95 -17.41
CA ASN A 187 -26.29 -17.73 -15.97
C ASN A 187 -25.45 -18.79 -15.25
N GLY A 188 -24.74 -18.38 -14.22
CA GLY A 188 -23.97 -19.28 -13.37
C GLY A 188 -23.66 -18.64 -12.03
N VAL A 189 -23.06 -19.43 -11.13
CA VAL A 189 -22.54 -18.97 -9.84
C VAL A 189 -21.03 -18.97 -9.94
N VAL A 190 -20.40 -17.82 -9.69
CA VAL A 190 -18.93 -17.71 -9.77
C VAL A 190 -18.28 -18.46 -8.59
N ALA A 191 -17.00 -18.81 -8.71
CA ALA A 191 -16.31 -19.57 -7.66
C ALA A 191 -16.09 -18.74 -6.39
N ASN A 192 -15.34 -19.28 -5.43
CA ASN A 192 -15.05 -18.53 -4.21
C ASN A 192 -13.95 -17.48 -4.41
N GLU A 193 -12.98 -17.73 -5.29
CA GLU A 193 -11.90 -16.81 -5.63
C GLU A 193 -11.26 -17.17 -6.97
N GLY A 194 -10.47 -16.24 -7.53
CA GLY A 194 -9.61 -16.48 -8.68
C GLY A 194 -10.10 -15.86 -9.99
N LEU A 195 -9.27 -15.92 -11.02
CA LEU A 195 -9.54 -15.31 -12.33
C LEU A 195 -10.56 -16.14 -13.12
N CYS A 196 -11.58 -15.50 -13.68
CA CYS A 196 -12.46 -16.05 -14.70
C CYS A 196 -12.23 -15.34 -16.03
N THR A 197 -11.82 -16.10 -17.05
CA THR A 197 -11.64 -15.64 -18.42
C THR A 197 -12.76 -16.17 -19.30
N LEU A 198 -13.50 -15.26 -19.93
CA LEU A 198 -14.57 -15.52 -20.89
C LEU A 198 -14.05 -15.33 -22.31
N THR A 199 -14.03 -16.40 -23.09
CA THR A 199 -13.71 -16.35 -24.53
C THR A 199 -14.98 -16.48 -25.36
N ALA A 200 -15.27 -15.51 -26.21
CA ALA A 200 -16.44 -15.50 -27.08
C ALA A 200 -16.03 -15.63 -28.56
N ASP A 201 -16.45 -16.71 -29.20
CA ASP A 201 -16.33 -16.89 -30.65
C ASP A 201 -17.60 -16.38 -31.34
N VAL A 202 -17.43 -15.40 -32.24
CA VAL A 202 -18.51 -14.78 -33.02
C VAL A 202 -18.36 -15.19 -34.48
N SER A 203 -19.31 -15.96 -35.01
CA SER A 203 -19.32 -16.35 -36.42
C SER A 203 -20.11 -15.35 -37.25
N ARG A 204 -19.53 -14.91 -38.38
CA ARG A 204 -20.16 -14.02 -39.38
C ARG A 204 -19.98 -14.60 -40.78
N ALA A 205 -20.66 -14.04 -41.78
CA ALA A 205 -20.57 -14.47 -43.18
C ALA A 205 -19.14 -14.44 -43.78
N GLY A 206 -18.17 -13.79 -43.11
CA GLY A 206 -16.76 -13.70 -43.52
C GLY A 206 -15.76 -14.45 -42.64
N GLY A 207 -16.18 -15.18 -41.59
CA GLY A 207 -15.28 -15.92 -40.69
C GLY A 207 -15.67 -15.86 -39.21
N ILE A 208 -14.84 -16.45 -38.35
CA ILE A 208 -14.99 -16.42 -36.88
C ILE A 208 -14.04 -15.39 -36.30
N THR A 209 -14.54 -14.52 -35.43
CA THR A 209 -13.74 -13.58 -34.65
C THR A 209 -13.86 -13.92 -33.16
N THR A 210 -12.73 -14.03 -32.47
CA THR A 210 -12.68 -14.39 -31.04
C THR A 210 -12.41 -13.15 -30.20
N TYR A 211 -13.20 -12.99 -29.13
CA TYR A 211 -13.09 -11.91 -28.15
C TYR A 211 -12.80 -12.52 -26.79
N THR A 212 -11.94 -11.88 -25.99
CA THR A 212 -11.63 -12.35 -24.63
C THR A 212 -11.91 -11.24 -23.64
N ASN A 213 -12.51 -11.60 -22.51
CA ASN A 213 -12.73 -10.72 -21.38
C ASN A 213 -12.43 -11.50 -20.10
N ALA A 214 -11.97 -10.86 -19.03
CA ALA A 214 -11.72 -11.53 -17.77
C ALA A 214 -12.18 -10.69 -16.58
N PHE A 215 -12.65 -11.34 -15.52
CA PHE A 215 -12.92 -10.73 -14.23
C PHE A 215 -12.38 -11.62 -13.12
N THR A 216 -11.88 -10.99 -12.06
CA THR A 216 -11.41 -11.72 -10.87
C THR A 216 -12.54 -11.83 -9.89
N VAL A 217 -12.85 -13.06 -9.48
CA VAL A 217 -13.74 -13.27 -8.35
C VAL A 217 -12.94 -12.98 -7.10
N VAL A 218 -13.34 -11.91 -6.43
CA VAL A 218 -12.79 -11.57 -5.14
C VAL A 218 -13.58 -12.34 -4.11
N PRO A 219 -12.93 -13.09 -3.21
CA PRO A 219 -13.68 -13.76 -2.19
C PRO A 219 -14.51 -12.72 -1.41
N ARG A 220 -15.80 -12.99 -1.20
CA ARG A 220 -16.60 -12.31 -0.15
C ARG A 220 -16.06 -12.80 1.18
N THR A 221 -14.80 -12.54 1.43
CA THR A 221 -14.20 -12.75 2.73
C THR A 221 -13.85 -11.36 3.17
N LEU A 222 -14.59 -10.80 4.12
CA LEU A 222 -14.40 -11.20 5.51
C LEU A 222 -12.89 -11.22 5.94
N ALA A 223 -11.98 -10.58 5.21
CA ALA A 223 -10.53 -10.63 5.48
C ALA A 223 -9.87 -9.23 5.50
N ALA A 224 -10.55 -8.22 4.97
CA ALA A 224 -10.49 -6.86 5.54
C ALA A 224 -11.14 -6.79 6.96
N GLN A 225 -11.37 -7.93 7.62
CA GLN A 225 -12.05 -8.08 8.91
C GLN A 225 -11.23 -7.70 10.13
N GLY A 226 -10.59 -6.54 10.02
CA GLY A 226 -10.03 -5.82 11.14
C GLY A 226 -8.73 -6.36 11.69
N PHE A 227 -7.92 -7.06 10.89
CA PHE A 227 -6.48 -7.06 11.13
C PHE A 227 -5.91 -5.78 10.51
N SER A 228 -5.22 -4.96 11.29
CA SER A 228 -4.64 -3.70 10.81
C SER A 228 -3.31 -3.40 11.49
N PHE A 229 -2.52 -2.53 10.85
CA PHE A 229 -1.33 -1.94 11.46
C PHE A 229 -1.64 -0.49 11.82
N ARG A 230 -1.34 -0.05 13.04
CA ARG A 230 -1.64 1.32 13.50
C ARG A 230 -1.04 2.40 12.56
N ASN A 231 0.16 2.14 12.05
CA ASN A 231 0.87 3.01 11.10
C ASN A 231 0.85 2.46 9.66
N GLY A 232 -0.20 1.73 9.29
CA GLY A 232 -0.30 1.14 7.95
C GLY A 232 -1.62 1.40 7.25
N SER A 233 -1.59 1.15 5.94
CA SER A 233 -2.74 1.22 5.05
C SER A 233 -2.95 -0.15 4.42
N TYR A 234 -4.20 -0.59 4.35
CA TYR A 234 -4.58 -1.81 3.68
C TYR A 234 -4.99 -1.51 2.24
N LEU A 235 -4.47 -2.31 1.31
CA LEU A 235 -4.75 -2.20 -0.11
C LEU A 235 -5.47 -3.50 -0.55
N PRO A 236 -6.79 -3.44 -0.81
CA PRO A 236 -7.62 -4.63 -1.02
C PRO A 236 -7.36 -5.35 -2.36
N SER A 237 -6.72 -4.66 -3.30
CA SER A 237 -6.36 -5.13 -4.64
C SER A 237 -5.18 -4.32 -5.18
N GLY A 238 -4.60 -4.78 -6.29
CA GLY A 238 -3.40 -4.22 -6.91
C GLY A 238 -2.12 -4.99 -6.53
N GLU A 239 -1.14 -5.04 -7.43
CA GLU A 239 0.23 -5.36 -7.04
C GLU A 239 0.90 -4.08 -6.55
N PHE A 240 1.75 -4.17 -5.53
CA PHE A 240 2.63 -3.06 -5.19
C PHE A 240 3.59 -2.90 -6.39
N GLU A 241 3.49 -1.80 -7.14
CA GLU A 241 4.39 -1.51 -8.25
C GLU A 241 5.80 -1.25 -7.73
N ALA A 242 6.54 -2.32 -7.45
CA ALA A 242 7.93 -2.24 -7.08
C ALA A 242 8.77 -1.98 -8.34
N THR A 243 9.49 -0.88 -8.33
CA THR A 243 10.56 -0.57 -9.28
C THR A 243 11.76 -1.48 -8.99
N ALA A 244 11.71 -2.74 -9.45
CA ALA A 244 12.74 -3.79 -9.27
C ALA A 244 12.91 -4.35 -7.83
N SER A 245 13.79 -5.35 -7.65
CA SER A 245 14.12 -5.90 -6.32
C SER A 245 15.14 -5.00 -5.62
N GLY A 246 14.72 -4.36 -4.53
CA GLY A 246 15.55 -3.48 -3.71
C GLY A 246 16.68 -4.21 -2.99
N ALA A 247 17.77 -3.49 -2.68
CA ALA A 247 18.91 -4.04 -1.93
C ALA A 247 18.63 -4.16 -0.41
N ALA A 248 17.48 -3.64 0.05
CA ALA A 248 17.03 -3.78 1.43
C ALA A 248 16.63 -5.24 1.75
N TYR A 249 16.91 -5.68 2.97
CA TYR A 249 16.58 -7.02 3.43
C TYR A 249 16.19 -7.02 4.91
N ILE A 250 15.43 -8.05 5.32
CA ILE A 250 15.06 -8.25 6.72
C ILE A 250 16.05 -9.25 7.33
N ALA A 251 16.89 -8.78 8.26
CA ALA A 251 17.84 -9.59 9.00
C ALA A 251 17.16 -10.47 10.05
N ALA A 252 16.11 -9.95 10.70
CA ALA A 252 15.30 -10.68 11.67
C ALA A 252 13.86 -10.19 11.63
N LEU A 253 12.90 -11.12 11.72
CA LEU A 253 11.48 -10.84 11.83
C LEU A 253 10.90 -11.64 12.99
N GLU A 254 10.35 -10.93 13.96
CA GLU A 254 9.69 -11.44 15.16
C GLU A 254 8.20 -11.11 15.04
N VAL A 255 7.36 -12.13 14.98
CA VAL A 255 5.90 -12.00 14.89
C VAL A 255 5.30 -12.61 16.15
N PRO A 256 4.25 -12.01 16.74
CA PRO A 256 3.50 -12.63 17.83
C PRO A 256 3.11 -14.06 17.46
N GLN A 257 3.32 -14.98 18.40
CA GLN A 257 3.04 -16.39 18.15
C GLN A 257 1.54 -16.66 17.96
N SER A 258 0.69 -15.82 18.57
CA SER A 258 -0.73 -15.82 18.26
C SER A 258 -1.38 -14.44 18.24
N PHE A 259 -2.50 -14.37 17.53
CA PHE A 259 -3.43 -13.25 17.47
C PHE A 259 -4.84 -13.76 17.80
N ILE A 260 -5.58 -13.00 18.62
CA ILE A 260 -6.99 -13.29 18.96
C ILE A 260 -7.91 -12.20 18.42
N ASN A 261 -9.17 -12.55 18.10
CA ASN A 261 -10.18 -11.56 17.73
C ASN A 261 -10.45 -10.61 18.91
N GLY A 262 -10.30 -9.30 18.67
CA GLY A 262 -10.38 -8.26 19.70
C GLY A 262 -9.05 -7.98 20.41
N GLY A 263 -7.97 -8.67 20.05
CA GLY A 263 -6.63 -8.52 20.63
C GLY A 263 -5.72 -7.53 19.90
N SER A 264 -4.44 -7.58 20.26
CA SER A 264 -3.35 -6.80 19.67
C SER A 264 -2.08 -7.63 19.54
N GLY A 265 -1.06 -7.07 18.89
CA GLY A 265 0.27 -7.66 18.89
C GLY A 265 1.31 -6.68 18.39
N VAL A 266 2.59 -7.04 18.54
CA VAL A 266 3.71 -6.22 18.05
C VAL A 266 4.60 -7.08 17.18
N VAL A 267 4.78 -6.67 15.93
CA VAL A 267 5.76 -7.27 15.02
C VAL A 267 7.03 -6.45 15.07
N TYR A 268 8.18 -7.09 15.25
CA TYR A 268 9.48 -6.44 15.15
C TYR A 268 10.24 -6.90 13.92
N ALA A 269 10.91 -5.98 13.24
CA ALA A 269 11.81 -6.30 12.13
C ALA A 269 13.13 -5.57 12.23
N THR A 270 14.24 -6.29 12.09
CA THR A 270 15.56 -5.70 11.90
C THR A 270 15.83 -5.62 10.40
N VAL A 271 15.93 -4.41 9.86
CA VAL A 271 16.08 -4.16 8.42
C VAL A 271 17.49 -3.65 8.14
N GLY A 272 18.10 -4.13 7.06
CA GLY A 272 19.43 -3.70 6.60
C GLY A 272 19.49 -3.59 5.07
N GLY A 273 20.65 -3.21 4.54
CA GLY A 273 20.87 -3.02 3.10
C GLY A 273 20.86 -1.55 2.67
N ALA A 274 21.30 -1.28 1.44
CA ALA A 274 21.31 0.06 0.88
C ALA A 274 19.87 0.55 0.62
N GLY A 275 19.57 1.79 0.97
CA GLY A 275 18.23 2.38 0.81
C GLY A 275 17.17 1.87 1.79
N ALA A 276 17.52 1.03 2.78
CA ALA A 276 16.55 0.50 3.75
C ALA A 276 15.76 1.61 4.47
N THR A 277 14.43 1.55 4.40
CA THR A 277 13.54 2.50 5.08
C THR A 277 12.83 1.86 6.27
N GLN A 278 12.00 2.67 6.94
CA GLN A 278 11.10 2.21 8.00
C GLN A 278 9.83 1.54 7.43
N ARG A 279 9.63 1.52 6.11
CA ARG A 279 8.42 1.02 5.48
C ARG A 279 8.55 -0.47 5.18
N MET A 280 7.47 -1.20 5.42
CA MET A 280 7.39 -2.63 5.15
C MET A 280 6.02 -2.99 4.60
N LEU A 281 6.02 -3.87 3.59
CA LEU A 281 4.84 -4.51 3.06
C LEU A 281 4.59 -5.80 3.83
N PHE A 282 3.33 -6.05 4.20
CA PHE A 282 2.89 -7.28 4.84
C PHE A 282 1.78 -7.94 4.03
N LYS A 283 1.92 -9.23 3.74
CA LYS A 283 0.85 -10.09 3.22
C LYS A 283 0.52 -11.17 4.26
N ILE A 284 -0.75 -11.56 4.32
CA ILE A 284 -1.21 -12.61 5.23
C ILE A 284 -1.88 -13.68 4.39
N ALA A 285 -1.42 -14.93 4.50
CA ALA A 285 -1.96 -16.03 3.73
C ALA A 285 -3.48 -16.18 3.95
N GLY A 286 -4.23 -16.25 2.86
CA GLY A 286 -5.70 -16.31 2.87
C GLY A 286 -6.39 -15.01 3.29
N ILE A 287 -5.69 -13.86 3.23
CA ILE A 287 -6.25 -12.51 3.24
C ILE A 287 -5.83 -11.86 1.90
N PRO A 288 -6.77 -11.44 1.04
CA PRO A 288 -6.44 -10.77 -0.20
C PRO A 288 -5.77 -9.41 0.08
N GLY A 289 -5.04 -8.88 -0.90
CA GLY A 289 -4.36 -7.59 -0.75
C GLY A 289 -3.09 -7.63 0.10
N TYR A 290 -2.66 -6.46 0.56
CA TYR A 290 -1.49 -6.30 1.41
C TYR A 290 -1.61 -5.05 2.29
N PHE A 291 -0.79 -5.00 3.34
CA PHE A 291 -0.64 -3.83 4.19
C PHE A 291 0.70 -3.16 3.89
N VAL A 292 0.74 -1.84 3.82
CA VAL A 292 1.99 -1.08 3.84
C VAL A 292 2.02 -0.32 5.14
N ALA A 293 2.99 -0.60 6.00
CA ALA A 293 3.11 0.05 7.29
C ALA A 293 4.50 0.67 7.48
N LYS A 294 4.55 1.76 8.24
CA LYS A 294 5.80 2.39 8.70
C LYS A 294 6.08 1.97 10.14
N GLY A 295 7.22 1.33 10.35
CA GLY A 295 7.66 0.88 11.66
C GLY A 295 8.29 2.01 12.47
N THR A 296 8.01 2.04 13.77
CA THR A 296 8.63 2.98 14.71
C THR A 296 10.01 2.45 15.11
N PRO A 297 11.10 3.23 14.99
CA PRO A 297 12.42 2.78 15.44
C PRO A 297 12.46 2.48 16.94
N GLU A 298 13.00 1.31 17.30
CA GLU A 298 13.23 0.88 18.67
C GLU A 298 14.60 0.19 18.77
N GLY A 299 15.65 0.96 19.09
CA GLY A 299 17.02 0.46 19.02
C GLY A 299 17.42 0.10 17.58
N ALA A 300 17.86 -1.13 17.35
CA ALA A 300 18.27 -1.63 16.03
C ALA A 300 17.11 -2.24 15.20
N ARG A 301 15.88 -2.24 15.73
CA ARG A 301 14.71 -2.85 15.10
C ARG A 301 13.60 -1.82 14.87
N LEU A 302 12.67 -2.17 14.01
CA LEU A 302 11.44 -1.45 13.72
C LEU A 302 10.27 -2.16 14.41
N ARG A 303 9.41 -1.39 15.08
CA ARG A 303 8.19 -1.82 15.77
C ARG A 303 6.97 -1.56 14.91
N PHE A 304 6.12 -2.56 14.73
CA PHE A 304 4.85 -2.48 14.02
C PHE A 304 3.71 -2.97 14.92
N ASP A 305 2.90 -2.05 15.43
CA ASP A 305 1.74 -2.37 16.26
C ASP A 305 0.57 -2.87 15.40
N VAL A 306 0.11 -4.07 15.72
CA VAL A 306 -1.00 -4.78 15.08
C VAL A 306 -2.23 -4.69 15.95
N GLU A 307 -3.37 -4.42 15.34
CA GLU A 307 -4.68 -4.45 15.97
C GLU A 307 -5.60 -5.46 15.29
N VAL A 308 -6.38 -6.19 16.10
CA VAL A 308 -7.29 -7.22 15.62
C VAL A 308 -8.72 -6.94 16.09
N SER A 309 -9.67 -6.83 15.17
CA SER A 309 -11.07 -6.53 15.47
C SER A 309 -11.74 -7.68 16.21
N PRO A 310 -12.69 -7.40 17.13
CA PRO A 310 -13.53 -8.42 17.77
C PRO A 310 -14.28 -9.33 16.80
N ARG A 311 -14.49 -8.87 15.55
CA ARG A 311 -15.22 -9.59 14.51
C ARG A 311 -14.32 -10.33 13.53
N PHE A 312 -13.00 -10.25 13.72
CA PHE A 312 -12.03 -10.99 12.93
C PHE A 312 -12.24 -12.49 13.07
N MET A 313 -12.00 -13.23 11.98
CA MET A 313 -12.16 -14.68 11.92
C MET A 313 -13.58 -15.15 12.29
N LYS A 314 -14.64 -14.70 11.59
CA LYS A 314 -15.97 -15.29 11.79
C LYS A 314 -16.13 -16.69 11.18
N ASP A 315 -15.36 -17.03 10.15
CA ASP A 315 -15.43 -18.34 9.47
C ASP A 315 -14.69 -19.44 10.25
N GLY A 316 -15.43 -20.45 10.71
CA GLY A 316 -14.91 -21.58 11.49
C GLY A 316 -14.07 -22.58 10.68
N SER A 317 -14.10 -22.47 9.35
CA SER A 317 -13.36 -23.35 8.44
C SER A 317 -11.95 -22.85 8.09
N ALA A 318 -11.64 -21.57 8.41
CA ALA A 318 -10.35 -20.97 8.09
C ALA A 318 -9.20 -21.62 8.88
N PRO A 319 -8.01 -21.79 8.27
CA PRO A 319 -6.86 -22.36 8.95
C PRO A 319 -6.44 -21.49 10.14
N ARG A 320 -6.24 -22.15 11.29
CA ARG A 320 -5.78 -21.50 12.53
C ARG A 320 -4.33 -21.03 12.45
N GLN A 321 -3.53 -21.50 11.51
CA GLN A 321 -2.18 -20.96 11.29
C GLN A 321 -2.16 -20.24 9.95
N ARG A 322 -1.62 -19.01 9.94
CA ARG A 322 -1.43 -18.24 8.73
C ARG A 322 0.00 -17.76 8.63
N THR A 323 0.49 -17.72 7.39
CA THR A 323 1.81 -17.18 7.07
C THR A 323 1.71 -15.67 6.91
N LEU A 324 2.49 -14.94 7.69
CA LEU A 324 2.78 -13.52 7.52
C LEU A 324 4.03 -13.39 6.65
N THR A 325 3.91 -12.73 5.51
CA THR A 325 5.04 -12.40 4.62
C THR A 325 5.35 -10.93 4.77
N ALA A 326 6.58 -10.59 5.12
CA ALA A 326 7.05 -9.21 5.20
C ALA A 326 8.11 -8.93 4.13
N GLN A 327 8.07 -7.74 3.53
CA GLN A 327 9.06 -7.25 2.56
C GLN A 327 9.43 -5.82 2.88
N PRO A 328 10.73 -5.49 3.06
CA PRO A 328 11.14 -4.11 3.29
C PRO A 328 10.96 -3.31 2.01
N ILE A 329 10.58 -2.05 2.14
CA ILE A 329 10.50 -1.10 1.02
C ILE A 329 11.69 -0.16 1.16
N ASP A 330 12.50 -0.01 0.12
CA ASP A 330 13.62 0.92 0.13
C ASP A 330 13.22 2.36 -0.25
N SER A 331 14.18 3.27 -0.23
CA SER A 331 13.99 4.70 -0.49
C SER A 331 13.45 4.98 -1.90
N GLN A 332 13.69 4.07 -2.85
CA GLN A 332 13.28 4.17 -4.25
C GLN A 332 11.90 3.52 -4.50
N GLY A 333 11.28 2.99 -3.45
CA GLY A 333 10.01 2.26 -3.55
C GLY A 333 10.18 0.82 -4.02
N ALA A 334 11.39 0.29 -4.10
CA ALA A 334 11.63 -1.08 -4.51
C ALA A 334 11.45 -2.05 -3.34
N LEU A 335 10.96 -3.27 -3.65
CA LEU A 335 10.73 -4.31 -2.64
C LEU A 335 11.99 -5.14 -2.46
N GLY A 336 12.45 -5.23 -1.22
CA GLY A 336 13.48 -6.17 -0.82
C GLY A 336 13.00 -7.61 -0.72
N ALA A 337 13.92 -8.50 -0.35
CA ALA A 337 13.64 -9.92 -0.18
C ALA A 337 12.55 -10.19 0.88
N ALA A 338 11.61 -11.07 0.55
CA ALA A 338 10.54 -11.46 1.46
C ALA A 338 11.04 -12.38 2.57
N LEU A 339 10.58 -12.13 3.79
CA LEU A 339 10.75 -13.02 4.93
C LEU A 339 9.40 -13.43 5.47
N THR A 340 9.21 -14.72 5.70
CA THR A 340 7.93 -15.28 6.18
C THR A 340 8.04 -15.78 7.60
N ARG A 341 6.94 -15.64 8.35
CA ARG A 341 6.72 -16.21 9.69
C ARG A 341 5.31 -16.75 9.78
N THR A 342 5.09 -17.73 10.63
CA THR A 342 3.75 -18.24 10.92
C THR A 342 3.28 -17.70 12.26
N ALA A 343 2.00 -17.35 12.33
CA ALA A 343 1.33 -17.02 13.57
C ALA A 343 0.02 -17.82 13.68
N SER A 344 -0.37 -18.13 14.91
CA SER A 344 -1.64 -18.77 15.21
C SER A 344 -2.74 -17.72 15.35
N PHE A 345 -3.87 -17.96 14.71
CA PHE A 345 -5.04 -17.11 14.72
C PHE A 345 -6.09 -17.85 15.56
N GLN A 346 -6.18 -17.46 16.82
CA GLN A 346 -7.01 -18.07 17.84
C GLN A 346 -8.36 -17.37 17.88
N ARG A 347 -9.44 -18.15 17.95
CA ARG A 347 -10.78 -17.62 18.14
C ARG A 347 -11.13 -17.67 19.62
N VAL A 348 -11.46 -16.52 20.17
CA VAL A 348 -12.02 -16.34 21.51
C VAL A 348 -13.45 -15.82 21.42
N GLY A 349 -14.19 -15.89 22.51
CA GLY A 349 -15.51 -15.31 22.60
C GLY A 349 -15.45 -13.78 22.48
N SER A 350 -16.48 -13.23 21.85
CA SER A 350 -16.66 -11.78 21.66
C SER A 350 -18.07 -11.38 22.09
N GLY A 351 -18.26 -10.14 22.50
CA GLY A 351 -19.58 -9.63 22.85
C GLY A 351 -19.63 -8.13 23.16
N PRO A 352 -20.77 -7.65 23.69
CA PRO A 352 -20.99 -6.27 24.10
C PRO A 352 -19.90 -5.68 25.00
N LEU A 353 -19.30 -6.52 25.85
CA LEU A 353 -18.13 -6.18 26.64
C LEU A 353 -17.10 -7.29 26.47
N GLN A 354 -15.93 -6.95 25.96
CA GLN A 354 -14.79 -7.85 25.80
C GLN A 354 -13.52 -7.13 26.25
N VAL A 355 -12.68 -7.82 27.02
CA VAL A 355 -11.37 -7.36 27.47
C VAL A 355 -10.35 -8.39 27.06
N SER A 356 -9.38 -7.99 26.23
CA SER A 356 -8.28 -8.83 25.80
C SER A 356 -6.97 -8.29 26.35
N LEU A 357 -6.06 -9.20 26.67
CA LEU A 357 -4.69 -8.91 27.11
C LEU A 357 -3.73 -9.60 26.14
N SER A 358 -2.75 -8.86 25.62
CA SER A 358 -1.71 -9.37 24.72
C SER A 358 -0.34 -8.96 25.25
N PHE A 359 0.66 -9.84 25.24
CA PHE A 359 1.98 -9.55 25.81
C PHE A 359 3.14 -10.18 25.01
N ASP A 360 4.34 -9.60 25.14
CA ASP A 360 5.50 -9.89 24.28
C ASP A 360 6.54 -10.87 24.89
N GLY A 361 6.24 -11.44 26.06
CA GLY A 361 7.08 -12.42 26.75
C GLY A 361 6.33 -13.70 27.13
N ASN A 362 7.07 -14.73 27.55
CA ASN A 362 6.50 -16.00 28.01
C ASN A 362 6.23 -16.01 29.52
N ASP A 363 6.08 -14.82 30.13
CA ASP A 363 5.70 -14.71 31.52
C ASP A 363 4.20 -15.01 31.69
N ASP A 364 3.80 -15.32 32.92
CA ASP A 364 2.42 -15.64 33.28
C ASP A 364 1.72 -14.35 33.76
N LEU A 365 0.97 -13.73 32.86
CA LEU A 365 0.21 -12.51 33.14
C LEU A 365 -1.28 -12.84 33.22
N ASP A 366 -1.87 -12.60 34.38
CA ASP A 366 -3.29 -12.80 34.62
C ASP A 366 -4.10 -11.53 34.32
N LEU A 367 -5.18 -11.70 33.57
CA LEU A 367 -6.23 -10.72 33.35
C LEU A 367 -7.33 -10.86 34.40
N HIS A 368 -7.63 -9.75 35.06
CA HIS A 368 -8.72 -9.63 36.02
C HIS A 368 -9.73 -8.58 35.55
N VAL A 369 -11.02 -8.92 35.61
CA VAL A 369 -12.11 -7.97 35.37
C VAL A 369 -13.08 -8.01 36.54
N VAL A 370 -13.03 -6.95 37.37
CA VAL A 370 -13.90 -6.77 38.52
C VAL A 370 -15.20 -6.11 38.07
N THR A 371 -16.32 -6.77 38.28
CA THR A 371 -17.66 -6.30 37.93
C THR A 371 -18.14 -5.17 38.85
N PRO A 372 -19.21 -4.44 38.48
CA PRO A 372 -19.79 -3.39 39.34
C PRO A 372 -20.26 -3.90 40.72
N ALA A 373 -20.56 -5.20 40.83
CA ALA A 373 -20.95 -5.84 42.08
C ALA A 373 -19.74 -6.24 42.95
N GLY A 374 -18.51 -6.02 42.49
CA GLY A 374 -17.27 -6.38 43.19
C GLY A 374 -16.78 -7.81 42.92
N THR A 375 -17.49 -8.58 42.09
CA THR A 375 -17.07 -9.94 41.71
C THR A 375 -15.94 -9.88 40.68
N ASP A 376 -14.86 -10.62 40.89
CA ASP A 376 -13.68 -10.65 40.00
C ASP A 376 -13.69 -11.87 39.07
N VAL A 377 -13.58 -11.66 37.76
CA VAL A 377 -13.43 -12.71 36.74
C VAL A 377 -11.96 -12.82 36.35
N TYR A 378 -11.34 -13.95 36.69
CA TYR A 378 -9.91 -14.24 36.52
C TYR A 378 -9.67 -15.77 36.57
N TYR A 379 -8.42 -16.25 36.49
CA TYR A 379 -8.10 -17.68 36.42
C TYR A 379 -8.75 -18.53 37.54
N GLY A 380 -8.87 -17.97 38.75
CA GLY A 380 -9.47 -18.62 39.92
C GLY A 380 -11.00 -18.54 40.00
N ASN A 381 -11.63 -17.70 39.18
CA ASN A 381 -13.09 -17.54 39.05
C ASN A 381 -13.47 -17.27 37.57
N ARG A 382 -13.28 -18.28 36.72
CA ARG A 382 -13.32 -18.12 35.26
C ARG A 382 -14.67 -17.80 34.65
N ALA A 383 -15.78 -17.99 35.35
CA ALA A 383 -17.11 -17.70 34.81
C ALA A 383 -18.03 -17.16 35.91
N ASN A 384 -18.49 -15.92 35.76
CA ASN A 384 -19.33 -15.28 36.75
C ASN A 384 -20.16 -14.14 36.16
N THR A 385 -21.40 -13.95 36.63
CA THR A 385 -22.30 -12.86 36.20
C THR A 385 -22.42 -12.68 34.68
N GLY A 386 -22.47 -13.79 33.94
CA GLY A 386 -22.56 -13.79 32.47
C GLY A 386 -21.23 -13.55 31.74
N GLY A 387 -20.16 -13.21 32.45
CA GLY A 387 -18.81 -13.05 31.92
C GLY A 387 -17.97 -14.30 32.09
N SER A 388 -17.01 -14.51 31.19
CA SER A 388 -16.07 -15.63 31.29
C SER A 388 -14.66 -15.29 30.79
N LEU A 389 -13.64 -15.77 31.50
CA LEU A 389 -12.27 -15.91 31.01
C LEU A 389 -12.20 -17.17 30.14
N ASP A 390 -12.17 -16.98 28.82
CA ASP A 390 -12.22 -18.07 27.84
C ASP A 390 -10.86 -18.38 27.19
N LEU A 391 -9.86 -17.54 27.44
CA LEU A 391 -8.46 -17.79 27.15
C LEU A 391 -7.58 -17.28 28.30
N ASP A 392 -6.69 -18.15 28.76
CA ASP A 392 -5.73 -17.97 29.86
C ASP A 392 -4.43 -18.63 29.38
N SER A 393 -3.33 -17.86 29.38
CA SER A 393 -2.09 -18.24 28.69
C SER A 393 -0.90 -18.25 29.65
N ASN A 394 -0.02 -19.24 29.48
CA ASN A 394 1.18 -19.47 30.28
C ASN A 394 0.95 -19.76 31.79
N SER A 395 -0.27 -20.13 32.19
CA SER A 395 -0.63 -20.46 33.57
C SER A 395 0.44 -21.30 34.30
N GLY A 396 0.97 -20.76 35.40
CA GLY A 396 2.02 -21.36 36.22
C GLY A 396 3.36 -21.57 35.50
N CYS A 397 3.67 -20.73 34.50
CA CYS A 397 4.78 -20.92 33.55
C CYS A 397 4.69 -22.20 32.69
N SER A 398 3.49 -22.76 32.50
CA SER A 398 3.26 -23.79 31.47
C SER A 398 3.12 -23.13 30.10
N ILE A 399 4.26 -22.85 29.45
CA ILE A 399 4.31 -22.00 28.25
C ILE A 399 3.57 -22.64 27.07
N ASP A 400 2.41 -22.07 26.73
CA ASP A 400 1.56 -22.49 25.62
C ASP A 400 1.81 -21.70 24.32
N TYR A 401 2.64 -20.66 24.42
CA TYR A 401 3.07 -19.81 23.32
C TYR A 401 1.93 -19.00 22.68
N LEU A 402 0.84 -18.76 23.42
CA LEU A 402 -0.25 -17.91 22.93
C LEU A 402 -0.03 -16.45 23.31
N ASN A 403 0.44 -16.18 24.52
CA ASN A 403 0.70 -14.86 25.10
C ASN A 403 -0.49 -13.90 24.97
N ASN A 404 -1.70 -14.45 25.11
CA ASN A 404 -2.96 -13.71 25.03
C ASN A 404 -3.97 -14.26 26.03
N GLU A 405 -4.75 -13.37 26.64
CA GLU A 405 -5.91 -13.72 27.47
C GLU A 405 -7.16 -12.96 27.02
N ASN A 406 -8.33 -13.50 27.38
CA ASN A 406 -9.61 -12.89 27.01
C ASN A 406 -10.72 -13.13 28.03
N VAL A 407 -11.33 -12.04 28.49
CA VAL A 407 -12.58 -12.05 29.26
C VAL A 407 -13.70 -11.44 28.42
N VAL A 408 -14.85 -12.10 28.39
CA VAL A 408 -15.97 -11.68 27.55
C VAL A 408 -17.33 -11.84 28.23
N TRP A 409 -18.22 -10.89 27.97
CA TRP A 409 -19.67 -10.99 28.16
C TRP A 409 -20.33 -11.15 26.79
N PRO A 410 -20.82 -12.34 26.42
CA PRO A 410 -21.51 -12.57 25.15
C PRO A 410 -22.82 -11.77 25.01
N VAL A 411 -23.34 -11.63 23.79
CA VAL A 411 -24.56 -10.83 23.50
C VAL A 411 -25.77 -11.22 24.34
N ASN A 412 -25.92 -12.51 24.64
CA ASN A 412 -27.03 -13.05 25.44
C ASN A 412 -26.78 -13.03 26.95
N SER A 413 -25.64 -12.53 27.42
CA SER A 413 -25.25 -12.57 28.84
C SER A 413 -25.80 -11.40 29.68
N SER A 414 -26.29 -10.34 29.03
CA SER A 414 -26.85 -9.13 29.68
C SER A 414 -25.94 -8.55 30.80
N PRO A 415 -24.71 -8.11 30.48
CA PRO A 415 -23.80 -7.49 31.46
C PRO A 415 -24.49 -6.36 32.23
N ALA A 416 -24.26 -6.31 33.54
CA ALA A 416 -24.86 -5.30 34.42
C ALA A 416 -24.30 -3.91 34.11
N ALA A 417 -25.14 -2.88 34.21
CA ALA A 417 -24.68 -1.50 34.14
C ALA A 417 -23.79 -1.15 35.35
N GLY A 418 -22.78 -0.31 35.13
CA GLY A 418 -21.87 0.15 36.18
C GLY A 418 -20.41 0.15 35.72
N THR A 419 -19.50 0.32 36.66
CA THR A 419 -18.06 0.42 36.38
C THR A 419 -17.38 -0.95 36.52
N TYR A 420 -16.68 -1.39 35.47
CA TYR A 420 -15.85 -2.60 35.48
C TYR A 420 -14.39 -2.19 35.63
N SER A 421 -13.68 -2.73 36.62
CA SER A 421 -12.26 -2.44 36.85
C SER A 421 -11.40 -3.52 36.21
N VAL A 422 -10.60 -3.13 35.21
CA VAL A 422 -9.68 -4.02 34.50
C VAL A 422 -8.31 -3.94 35.15
N ARG A 423 -7.75 -5.09 35.52
CA ARG A 423 -6.45 -5.21 36.16
C ARG A 423 -5.60 -6.26 35.47
N VAL A 424 -4.29 -6.08 35.52
CA VAL A 424 -3.32 -7.05 35.04
C VAL A 424 -2.35 -7.36 36.17
N ALA A 425 -2.08 -8.64 36.39
CA ALA A 425 -1.13 -9.11 37.39
C ALA A 425 -0.02 -9.93 36.71
N LEU A 426 1.23 -9.70 37.11
CA LEU A 426 2.29 -10.67 36.84
C LEU A 426 2.20 -11.77 37.90
N TYR A 427 1.60 -12.92 37.56
CA TYR A 427 1.47 -14.05 38.48
C TYR A 427 2.83 -14.70 38.75
N GLN A 428 3.54 -14.97 37.66
CA GLN A 428 4.85 -15.60 37.72
C GLN A 428 5.77 -15.10 36.61
N SER A 429 6.96 -14.62 36.99
CA SER A 429 8.00 -14.33 36.01
C SER A 429 8.73 -15.62 35.62
N CYS A 430 8.56 -16.04 34.37
CA CYS A 430 9.16 -17.20 33.75
C CYS A 430 10.46 -16.82 33.01
N SER A 431 10.49 -15.64 32.38
CA SER A 431 11.60 -15.18 31.53
C SER A 431 12.67 -14.40 32.31
N LYS A 432 12.31 -13.87 33.49
CA LYS A 432 13.10 -12.91 34.30
C LYS A 432 13.47 -11.60 33.59
N SER A 433 12.91 -11.36 32.39
CA SER A 433 13.06 -10.13 31.63
C SER A 433 11.80 -9.26 31.77
N PRO A 434 11.86 -7.95 31.47
CA PRO A 434 10.66 -7.14 31.42
C PRO A 434 9.69 -7.67 30.36
N VAL A 435 8.40 -7.64 30.68
CA VAL A 435 7.30 -8.06 29.80
C VAL A 435 6.38 -6.88 29.57
N ASN A 436 6.19 -6.51 28.31
CA ASN A 436 5.26 -5.47 27.91
C ASN A 436 3.90 -6.09 27.58
N PHE A 437 2.84 -5.35 27.88
CA PHE A 437 1.49 -5.80 27.62
C PHE A 437 0.62 -4.68 27.06
N THR A 438 -0.42 -5.09 26.34
CA THR A 438 -1.49 -4.23 25.83
C THR A 438 -2.82 -4.85 26.23
N VAL A 439 -3.71 -4.04 26.81
CA VAL A 439 -5.10 -4.38 27.10
C VAL A 439 -5.98 -3.66 26.09
N LYS A 440 -6.85 -4.38 25.38
CA LYS A 440 -7.95 -3.77 24.61
C LYS A 440 -9.28 -4.04 25.28
N VAL A 441 -10.10 -3.00 25.37
CA VAL A 441 -11.47 -3.07 25.86
C VAL A 441 -12.39 -2.70 24.71
N SER A 442 -13.23 -3.65 24.30
CA SER A 442 -14.38 -3.41 23.43
C SER A 442 -15.62 -3.25 24.31
N ASN A 443 -16.18 -2.04 24.32
CA ASN A 443 -17.37 -1.66 25.08
C ASN A 443 -18.43 -1.10 24.11
N CYS A 444 -19.46 -1.89 23.82
CA CYS A 444 -20.48 -1.56 22.84
C CYS A 444 -19.88 -1.06 21.50
N GLY A 445 -18.93 -1.81 20.94
CA GLY A 445 -18.26 -1.47 19.69
C GLY A 445 -17.21 -0.36 19.79
N THR A 446 -17.17 0.42 20.88
CA THR A 446 -16.09 1.37 21.15
C THR A 446 -14.87 0.62 21.67
N VAL A 447 -13.74 0.75 20.98
CA VAL A 447 -12.49 0.08 21.35
C VAL A 447 -11.52 1.07 21.97
N THR A 448 -11.04 0.77 23.17
CA THR A 448 -10.00 1.55 23.87
C THR A 448 -8.81 0.64 24.16
N SER A 449 -7.59 1.16 24.06
CA SER A 449 -6.37 0.38 24.30
C SER A 449 -5.52 1.02 25.40
N TYR A 450 -4.89 0.20 26.23
CA TYR A 450 -4.02 0.60 27.32
C TYR A 450 -2.74 -0.23 27.28
N THR A 451 -1.60 0.37 27.56
CA THR A 451 -0.30 -0.33 27.54
C THR A 451 0.37 -0.28 28.92
N GLY A 452 1.22 -1.26 29.19
CA GLY A 452 2.01 -1.32 30.42
C GLY A 452 3.18 -2.28 30.29
N ALA A 453 3.96 -2.36 31.37
CA ALA A 453 5.08 -3.29 31.48
C ALA A 453 5.24 -3.76 32.93
N PHE A 454 5.75 -4.98 33.08
CA PHE A 454 6.17 -5.54 34.36
C PHE A 454 7.62 -5.98 34.32
N THR A 455 8.25 -5.95 35.49
CA THR A 455 9.53 -6.57 35.79
C THR A 455 9.32 -7.70 36.79
N ALA A 456 10.32 -8.55 37.00
CA ALA A 456 10.24 -9.62 38.01
C ALA A 456 9.97 -9.11 39.44
N ALA A 457 10.23 -7.83 39.73
CA ALA A 457 9.93 -7.21 41.02
C ALA A 457 8.42 -6.94 41.23
N ASP A 458 7.64 -6.91 40.15
CA ASP A 458 6.20 -6.61 40.18
C ASP A 458 5.33 -7.86 40.39
N GLN A 459 5.95 -9.02 40.58
CA GLN A 459 5.24 -10.29 40.72
C GLN A 459 4.29 -10.28 41.94
N SER A 460 3.08 -10.79 41.76
CA SER A 460 2.03 -10.81 42.79
C SER A 460 1.28 -12.15 42.81
N ALA A 461 0.66 -12.50 43.95
CA ALA A 461 0.14 -13.86 44.21
C ALA A 461 -1.17 -14.24 43.48
N GLY A 462 -1.65 -13.45 42.52
CA GLY A 462 -2.78 -13.80 41.62
C GLY A 462 -4.18 -13.96 42.22
N GLY A 463 -4.39 -13.70 43.51
CA GLY A 463 -5.71 -13.84 44.13
C GLY A 463 -6.74 -12.80 43.64
N ALA A 464 -8.01 -12.96 44.00
CA ALA A 464 -9.07 -12.00 43.65
C ALA A 464 -8.69 -10.54 44.01
N GLY A 465 -8.85 -9.63 43.05
CA GLY A 465 -8.50 -8.22 43.15
C GLY A 465 -6.99 -7.92 43.04
N SER A 466 -6.15 -8.91 42.73
CA SER A 466 -4.71 -8.70 42.52
C SER A 466 -4.41 -7.91 41.25
N GLY A 467 -3.15 -7.55 41.08
CA GLY A 467 -2.69 -6.79 39.92
C GLY A 467 -2.92 -5.28 40.01
N ARG A 468 -2.35 -4.58 39.04
CA ARG A 468 -2.46 -3.13 38.90
C ARG A 468 -3.73 -2.80 38.11
N VAL A 469 -4.50 -1.82 38.59
CA VAL A 469 -5.63 -1.26 37.81
C VAL A 469 -5.07 -0.59 36.56
N VAL A 470 -5.54 -1.04 35.41
CA VAL A 470 -5.20 -0.50 34.09
C VAL A 470 -6.28 0.48 33.63
N ALA A 471 -7.55 0.15 33.84
CA ALA A 471 -8.67 1.01 33.45
C ALA A 471 -9.93 0.73 34.26
N ASP A 472 -10.73 1.77 34.49
CA ASP A 472 -12.10 1.66 34.99
C ASP A 472 -13.08 1.99 33.86
N ILE A 473 -13.91 1.03 33.49
CA ILE A 473 -14.75 1.05 32.28
C ILE A 473 -16.21 1.25 32.68
N PRO A 474 -16.81 2.43 32.42
CA PRO A 474 -18.25 2.61 32.60
C PRO A 474 -19.00 1.85 31.51
N PHE A 475 -19.85 0.91 31.91
CA PHE A 475 -20.67 0.11 31.01
C PHE A 475 -22.15 0.39 31.23
N VAL A 476 -22.89 0.50 30.12
CA VAL A 476 -24.34 0.65 30.09
C VAL A 476 -24.85 -0.33 29.02
N PRO A 477 -25.81 -1.23 29.30
CA PRO A 477 -26.23 -2.30 28.38
C PRO A 477 -26.43 -1.81 26.94
N CYS A 478 -25.72 -2.41 25.99
CA CYS A 478 -25.81 -1.99 24.60
C CYS A 478 -27.26 -2.15 24.10
N GLY A 479 -27.74 -1.18 23.33
CA GLY A 479 -29.04 -1.29 22.67
C GLY A 479 -28.95 -2.17 21.42
N LEU A 480 -29.48 -1.67 20.31
CA LEU A 480 -29.26 -2.27 18.99
C LEU A 480 -27.84 -1.97 18.49
N SER A 481 -27.39 -2.73 17.50
CA SER A 481 -26.11 -2.52 16.82
C SER A 481 -26.33 -2.52 15.31
N VAL A 482 -25.66 -1.61 14.61
CA VAL A 482 -25.56 -1.64 13.15
C VAL A 482 -24.09 -1.60 12.73
N SER A 483 -23.77 -2.30 11.66
CA SER A 483 -22.45 -2.25 11.03
C SER A 483 -22.53 -2.36 9.53
N GLY A 484 -21.52 -1.86 8.86
CA GLY A 484 -21.30 -2.07 7.43
C GLY A 484 -19.97 -1.46 7.02
N ARG A 485 -19.77 -1.34 5.71
CA ARG A 485 -18.64 -0.64 5.12
C ARG A 485 -19.11 0.61 4.37
N ALA A 486 -18.33 1.67 4.47
CA ALA A 486 -18.49 2.89 3.70
C ALA A 486 -17.40 2.94 2.62
N THR A 487 -17.78 3.02 1.34
CA THR A 487 -16.87 3.18 0.21
C THR A 487 -17.28 4.32 -0.72
N TYR A 488 -16.32 4.83 -1.47
CA TYR A 488 -16.51 5.79 -2.54
C TYR A 488 -15.74 5.37 -3.78
N ASP A 489 -16.24 5.74 -4.95
CA ASP A 489 -15.56 5.51 -6.22
C ASP A 489 -14.63 6.68 -6.56
N ASP A 490 -13.43 6.36 -7.01
CA ASP A 490 -12.36 7.29 -7.32
C ASP A 490 -11.79 7.01 -8.73
N TYR A 491 -11.49 8.05 -9.50
CA TYR A 491 -10.83 7.93 -10.79
C TYR A 491 -9.35 8.27 -10.62
N VAL A 492 -8.48 7.33 -10.96
CA VAL A 492 -7.03 7.52 -10.78
C VAL A 492 -6.53 8.51 -11.83
N PRO A 493 -5.83 9.59 -11.44
CA PRO A 493 -5.18 10.47 -12.39
C PRO A 493 -3.99 9.74 -13.06
N THR A 494 -3.92 9.78 -14.39
CA THR A 494 -2.83 9.21 -15.17
C THR A 494 -2.23 10.26 -16.10
N ILE A 495 -1.06 9.99 -16.69
CA ILE A 495 -0.46 10.87 -17.71
C ILE A 495 -1.35 11.12 -18.94
N SER A 496 -2.37 10.28 -19.16
CA SER A 496 -3.33 10.40 -20.26
C SER A 496 -4.67 11.03 -19.83
N GLY A 497 -4.77 11.55 -18.60
CA GLY A 497 -6.03 12.02 -17.98
C GLY A 497 -6.56 11.03 -16.93
N LEU A 498 -7.77 11.26 -16.46
CA LEU A 498 -8.44 10.35 -15.50
C LEU A 498 -8.61 8.94 -16.09
N SER A 499 -8.54 7.93 -15.22
CA SER A 499 -8.81 6.54 -15.59
C SER A 499 -10.22 6.39 -16.18
N ALA A 500 -10.40 5.49 -17.14
CA ALA A 500 -11.72 5.22 -17.71
C ALA A 500 -12.65 4.47 -16.74
N THR A 501 -12.09 3.86 -15.71
CA THR A 501 -12.81 3.05 -14.72
C THR A 501 -12.49 3.58 -13.33
N ALA A 502 -13.52 3.73 -12.51
CA ALA A 502 -13.36 4.09 -11.12
C ALA A 502 -12.92 2.89 -10.28
N ARG A 503 -12.06 3.14 -9.29
CA ARG A 503 -11.72 2.20 -8.22
C ARG A 503 -12.61 2.48 -7.01
N SER A 504 -13.10 1.45 -6.34
CA SER A 504 -13.83 1.62 -5.08
C SER A 504 -12.85 1.63 -3.90
N LEU A 505 -12.82 2.73 -3.16
CA LEU A 505 -11.95 2.96 -2.01
C LEU A 505 -12.74 3.08 -0.71
N PRO A 506 -12.15 2.72 0.44
CA PRO A 506 -12.79 2.90 1.74
C PRO A 506 -12.90 4.38 2.12
N ILE A 507 -14.01 4.79 2.72
CA ILE A 507 -14.11 6.11 3.35
C ILE A 507 -13.49 6.00 4.75
N ARG A 508 -12.25 6.44 4.93
CA ARG A 508 -11.49 6.21 6.17
C ARG A 508 -11.80 7.26 7.23
N ARG A 509 -11.93 6.85 8.49
CA ARG A 509 -12.07 7.76 9.64
C ARG A 509 -13.21 8.78 9.54
N ALA A 510 -14.21 8.57 8.70
CA ALA A 510 -15.39 9.43 8.66
C ALA A 510 -16.23 9.25 9.91
N LYS A 511 -16.85 10.33 10.39
CA LYS A 511 -17.91 10.21 11.42
C LYS A 511 -19.10 9.47 10.83
N VAL A 512 -19.70 8.60 11.64
CA VAL A 512 -20.90 7.84 11.33
C VAL A 512 -21.98 8.16 12.35
N GLU A 513 -23.18 8.44 11.88
CA GLU A 513 -24.37 8.64 12.71
C GLU A 513 -25.42 7.60 12.36
N VAL A 514 -26.09 7.08 13.39
CA VAL A 514 -27.33 6.31 13.23
C VAL A 514 -28.48 7.22 13.61
N ARG A 515 -29.44 7.39 12.71
CA ARG A 515 -30.57 8.31 12.90
C ARG A 515 -31.90 7.61 12.71
N ALA A 516 -32.90 8.02 13.48
CA ALA A 516 -34.27 7.59 13.30
C ALA A 516 -34.81 8.15 11.97
N VAL A 517 -35.53 7.32 11.22
CA VAL A 517 -36.22 7.79 10.00
C VAL A 517 -37.30 8.80 10.37
N ALA A 518 -38.03 8.56 11.46
CA ALA A 518 -39.01 9.49 11.99
C ALA A 518 -38.31 10.60 12.79
N GLY A 519 -38.45 11.86 12.34
CA GLY A 519 -37.97 13.04 13.06
C GLY A 519 -36.45 13.27 13.04
N ASP A 520 -35.68 12.42 12.35
CA ASP A 520 -34.22 12.54 12.18
C ASP A 520 -33.40 12.57 13.49
N ALA A 521 -33.97 12.01 14.56
CA ALA A 521 -33.33 11.97 15.87
C ALA A 521 -32.04 11.14 15.83
N LEU A 522 -30.97 11.66 16.41
CA LEU A 522 -29.71 10.93 16.54
C LEU A 522 -29.85 9.81 17.58
N LEU A 523 -29.54 8.57 17.17
CA LEU A 523 -29.65 7.37 18.00
C LEU A 523 -28.29 6.85 18.48
N GLY A 524 -27.24 7.03 17.66
CA GLY A 524 -25.89 6.58 17.96
C GLY A 524 -24.84 7.26 17.08
N LYS A 525 -23.58 7.21 17.50
CA LYS A 525 -22.42 7.75 16.78
C LYS A 525 -21.28 6.74 16.77
N GLY A 526 -20.47 6.81 15.74
CA GLY A 526 -19.17 6.14 15.65
C GLY A 526 -18.32 6.77 14.57
N SER A 527 -17.33 6.03 14.11
CA SER A 527 -16.51 6.39 12.96
C SER A 527 -16.21 5.15 12.13
N THR A 528 -15.88 5.36 10.85
CA THR A 528 -15.27 4.31 10.05
C THR A 528 -13.82 4.09 10.47
N ASP A 529 -13.33 2.88 10.34
CA ASP A 529 -11.91 2.56 10.52
C ASP A 529 -11.11 2.84 9.23
N GLU A 530 -9.84 2.42 9.20
CA GLU A 530 -8.95 2.54 8.04
C GLU A 530 -9.40 1.71 6.82
N ASN A 531 -10.40 0.85 6.98
CA ASN A 531 -10.99 0.03 5.91
C ASN A 531 -12.40 0.51 5.52
N GLY A 532 -12.87 1.64 6.08
CA GLY A 532 -14.23 2.12 5.86
C GLY A 532 -15.28 1.34 6.66
N ASP A 533 -14.89 0.36 7.47
CA ASP A 533 -15.82 -0.43 8.26
C ASP A 533 -16.28 0.37 9.47
N TYR A 534 -17.55 0.25 9.84
CA TYR A 534 -18.09 0.88 11.02
C TYR A 534 -18.98 -0.07 11.82
N LEU A 535 -19.06 0.21 13.11
CA LEU A 535 -19.99 -0.40 14.05
C LEU A 535 -20.50 0.72 14.96
N VAL A 536 -21.81 0.89 14.99
CA VAL A 536 -22.45 1.85 15.88
C VAL A 536 -23.48 1.11 16.70
N ASP A 537 -23.28 1.15 18.01
CA ASP A 537 -24.28 0.72 18.98
C ASP A 537 -25.18 1.91 19.34
N PHE A 538 -26.48 1.68 19.39
CA PHE A 538 -27.48 2.72 19.54
C PHE A 538 -28.71 2.23 20.29
N ARG A 539 -29.55 3.14 20.76
CA ARG A 539 -30.82 2.79 21.42
C ARG A 539 -31.98 3.46 20.70
N MET A 540 -33.12 2.79 20.71
CA MET A 540 -34.38 3.36 20.25
C MET A 540 -35.38 3.30 21.41
N GLU A 541 -35.86 4.47 21.84
CA GLU A 541 -36.89 4.56 22.89
C GLU A 541 -38.25 4.04 22.38
N THR A 542 -38.51 4.24 21.07
CA THR A 542 -39.70 3.75 20.39
C THR A 542 -39.28 2.87 19.21
N PRO A 543 -39.83 1.64 19.06
CA PRO A 543 -39.56 0.79 17.90
C PRO A 543 -39.88 1.51 16.58
N GLY A 544 -39.01 1.40 15.58
CA GLY A 544 -39.19 2.05 14.28
C GLY A 544 -38.02 1.80 13.32
N ALA A 545 -37.98 2.52 12.19
CA ALA A 545 -36.87 2.42 11.24
C ALA A 545 -35.75 3.42 11.54
N TYR A 546 -34.52 3.04 11.21
CA TYR A 546 -33.32 3.87 11.29
C TYR A 546 -32.56 3.88 9.96
N TYR A 547 -31.60 4.78 9.81
CA TYR A 547 -30.66 4.77 8.69
C TYR A 547 -29.27 5.18 9.17
N VAL A 548 -28.23 4.80 8.43
CA VAL A 548 -26.84 5.19 8.70
C VAL A 548 -26.47 6.38 7.84
N LYS A 549 -25.80 7.36 8.43
CA LYS A 549 -25.29 8.56 7.76
C LYS A 549 -23.77 8.65 7.96
N VAL A 550 -23.02 8.64 6.87
CA VAL A 550 -21.56 8.87 6.85
C VAL A 550 -21.31 10.32 6.48
N LEU A 551 -20.49 11.02 7.26
CA LEU A 551 -20.22 12.45 7.10
C LEU A 551 -18.79 12.65 6.58
N ALA A 552 -18.61 13.56 5.61
CA ALA A 552 -17.29 14.01 5.14
C ALA A 552 -16.66 14.99 6.16
N GLU A 553 -16.58 14.58 7.42
CA GLU A 553 -16.07 15.33 8.55
C GLU A 553 -15.30 14.42 9.50
N GLN A 554 -14.19 14.93 10.03
CA GLN A 554 -13.53 14.40 11.21
C GLN A 554 -13.04 15.55 12.10
N ASP A 555 -13.15 15.37 13.40
CA ASP A 555 -12.59 16.25 14.44
C ASP A 555 -12.16 15.36 15.61
N ASP A 556 -10.93 14.87 15.50
CA ASP A 556 -10.27 14.09 16.54
C ASP A 556 -8.85 14.61 16.80
N THR A 557 -8.07 13.87 17.59
CA THR A 557 -6.71 14.29 17.98
C THR A 557 -5.67 14.19 16.86
N ALA A 558 -6.03 13.70 15.67
CA ALA A 558 -5.13 13.55 14.54
C ALA A 558 -5.67 14.18 13.24
N VAL A 559 -6.99 14.31 13.09
CA VAL A 559 -7.61 14.84 11.87
C VAL A 559 -8.69 15.86 12.24
N ARG A 560 -8.60 17.06 11.64
CA ARG A 560 -9.59 18.13 11.79
C ARG A 560 -9.95 18.71 10.44
N GLN A 561 -11.02 18.22 9.84
CA GLN A 561 -11.45 18.70 8.53
C GLN A 561 -12.93 18.47 8.26
N ARG A 562 -13.44 19.18 7.26
CA ARG A 562 -14.79 19.01 6.72
C ARG A 562 -14.84 19.33 5.24
N VAL A 563 -15.71 18.66 4.50
CA VAL A 563 -15.99 18.95 3.08
C VAL A 563 -17.41 19.51 2.95
N VAL A 564 -17.53 20.73 2.45
CA VAL A 564 -18.78 21.49 2.35
C VAL A 564 -19.04 21.96 0.93
N ASN A 565 -20.29 22.29 0.62
CA ASN A 565 -20.65 23.02 -0.59
C ASN A 565 -20.50 24.55 -0.42
N ASP A 566 -20.82 25.29 -1.48
CA ASP A 566 -20.84 26.76 -1.55
C ASP A 566 -21.78 27.46 -0.55
N LYS A 567 -22.67 26.71 0.11
CA LYS A 567 -23.55 27.19 1.19
C LYS A 567 -23.06 26.81 2.59
N ASP A 568 -21.85 26.28 2.70
CA ASP A 568 -21.26 25.74 3.93
C ASP A 568 -22.03 24.52 4.48
N GLU A 569 -22.77 23.80 3.62
CA GLU A 569 -23.49 22.58 3.99
C GLU A 569 -22.56 21.36 3.87
N LEU A 570 -22.48 20.56 4.93
CA LEU A 570 -21.62 19.38 5.02
C LEU A 570 -22.08 18.23 4.11
N TYR A 571 -21.16 17.67 3.33
CA TYR A 571 -21.44 16.47 2.54
C TYR A 571 -21.64 15.24 3.42
N SER A 572 -22.63 14.44 3.05
CA SER A 572 -22.92 13.17 3.74
C SER A 572 -23.61 12.18 2.81
N ALA A 573 -23.41 10.89 3.08
CA ALA A 573 -24.08 9.78 2.40
C ALA A 573 -25.00 9.04 3.39
N LYS A 574 -26.18 8.64 2.92
CA LYS A 574 -27.18 7.94 3.74
C LYS A 574 -27.43 6.54 3.18
N SER A 575 -27.55 5.55 4.05
CA SER A 575 -28.03 4.22 3.69
C SER A 575 -29.52 4.23 3.37
N ALA A 576 -30.02 3.13 2.79
CA ALA A 576 -31.45 2.85 2.79
C ALA A 576 -31.96 2.69 4.25
N PRO A 577 -33.24 3.03 4.54
CA PRO A 577 -33.87 2.75 5.82
C PRO A 577 -33.86 1.26 6.18
N VAL A 578 -33.65 0.97 7.46
CA VAL A 578 -33.64 -0.37 8.04
C VAL A 578 -34.67 -0.44 9.16
N ASP A 579 -35.53 -1.46 9.13
CA ASP A 579 -36.50 -1.73 10.20
C ASP A 579 -35.80 -2.38 11.39
N ALA A 580 -35.83 -1.70 12.55
CA ALA A 580 -35.19 -2.18 13.78
C ALA A 580 -35.82 -3.46 14.36
N THR A 581 -36.99 -3.87 13.87
CA THR A 581 -37.65 -5.11 14.27
C THR A 581 -37.17 -6.34 13.50
N GLN A 582 -36.41 -6.14 12.41
CA GLN A 582 -35.87 -7.21 11.59
C GLN A 582 -34.43 -7.58 12.00
N GLN A 583 -34.01 -8.80 11.64
CA GLN A 583 -32.70 -9.35 12.02
C GLN A 583 -31.56 -8.48 11.46
N ALA A 584 -30.52 -8.26 12.26
CA ALA A 584 -29.40 -7.37 11.91
C ALA A 584 -28.65 -7.87 10.66
N THR A 585 -28.82 -7.19 9.53
CA THR A 585 -28.01 -7.32 8.32
C THR A 585 -26.91 -6.25 8.29
N ALA A 586 -25.84 -6.50 7.53
CA ALA A 586 -24.86 -5.46 7.25
C ALA A 586 -25.49 -4.35 6.42
N VAL A 587 -25.18 -3.10 6.73
CA VAL A 587 -25.73 -1.91 6.08
C VAL A 587 -24.57 -1.18 5.38
N ASP A 588 -24.29 -1.51 4.14
CA ASP A 588 -23.19 -0.84 3.42
C ASP A 588 -23.62 0.52 2.86
N VAL A 589 -22.67 1.45 2.79
CA VAL A 589 -22.84 2.79 2.20
C VAL A 589 -21.83 2.92 1.07
N ASN A 590 -22.27 2.71 -0.16
CA ASN A 590 -21.41 2.75 -1.34
C ASN A 590 -21.75 3.96 -2.19
N ILE A 591 -20.78 4.84 -2.41
CA ILE A 591 -20.95 6.09 -3.18
C ILE A 591 -20.33 5.90 -4.57
N VAL A 592 -21.18 5.67 -5.57
CA VAL A 592 -20.77 5.33 -6.94
C VAL A 592 -20.63 6.57 -7.81
N ALA A 593 -19.48 6.84 -8.41
CA ALA A 593 -19.20 8.05 -9.17
C ALA A 593 -20.07 8.19 -10.44
N GLY A 594 -20.27 9.42 -10.92
CA GLY A 594 -20.96 9.71 -12.20
C GLY A 594 -22.48 9.49 -12.20
N ARG A 595 -23.12 9.28 -11.05
CA ARG A 595 -24.59 9.38 -10.92
C ARG A 595 -24.94 10.83 -10.58
N ALA A 596 -26.07 11.33 -11.06
CA ALA A 596 -26.52 12.72 -10.88
C ALA A 596 -26.73 13.19 -9.41
N SER A 597 -26.32 12.38 -8.43
CA SER A 597 -26.38 12.62 -6.99
C SER A 597 -25.27 11.90 -6.21
N SER A 598 -24.24 11.38 -6.88
CA SER A 598 -23.11 10.74 -6.19
C SER A 598 -22.08 11.78 -5.83
N PHE A 599 -21.97 12.10 -4.55
CA PHE A 599 -20.96 13.01 -4.02
C PHE A 599 -19.60 12.32 -3.84
N ALA A 600 -19.20 11.45 -4.78
CA ALA A 600 -18.01 10.60 -4.63
C ALA A 600 -16.74 11.46 -4.56
N GLU A 601 -16.71 12.52 -5.34
CA GLU A 601 -15.70 13.59 -5.37
C GLU A 601 -15.45 14.18 -3.99
N ALA A 602 -16.53 14.54 -3.27
CA ALA A 602 -16.43 15.10 -1.92
C ALA A 602 -15.80 14.11 -0.93
N PHE A 603 -16.02 12.81 -1.12
CA PHE A 603 -15.40 11.77 -0.29
C PHE A 603 -13.98 11.44 -0.72
N ASN A 604 -13.60 11.63 -2.00
CA ASN A 604 -12.19 11.59 -2.41
C ASN A 604 -11.39 12.71 -1.75
N ILE A 605 -11.89 13.95 -1.82
CA ILE A 605 -11.30 15.12 -1.16
C ILE A 605 -11.14 14.87 0.36
N PHE A 606 -12.19 14.35 1.00
CA PHE A 606 -12.16 14.01 2.42
C PHE A 606 -11.06 13.00 2.74
N ASP A 607 -10.97 11.90 1.98
CA ASP A 607 -10.07 10.78 2.26
C ASP A 607 -8.59 11.16 2.00
N LEU A 608 -8.32 12.00 1.01
CA LEU A 608 -7.02 12.64 0.81
C LEU A 608 -6.63 13.50 2.02
N GLY A 609 -7.55 14.32 2.51
CA GLY A 609 -7.32 15.14 3.69
C GLY A 609 -7.07 14.31 4.95
N VAL A 610 -7.72 13.14 5.11
CA VAL A 610 -7.45 12.22 6.23
C VAL A 610 -6.00 11.75 6.19
N SER A 611 -5.53 11.37 5.00
CA SER A 611 -4.15 10.93 4.76
C SER A 611 -3.15 12.06 5.05
N ALA A 612 -3.47 13.28 4.61
CA ALA A 612 -2.64 14.46 4.77
C ALA A 612 -2.48 14.90 6.24
N PHE A 613 -3.58 15.05 6.98
CA PHE A 613 -3.57 15.37 8.41
C PHE A 613 -2.83 14.33 9.23
N ARG A 614 -3.00 13.05 8.90
CA ARG A 614 -2.30 11.95 9.58
C ARG A 614 -0.80 12.02 9.33
N GLU A 615 -0.38 12.22 8.09
CA GLU A 615 1.02 12.33 7.74
C GLU A 615 1.70 13.48 8.49
N VAL A 616 1.01 14.63 8.59
CA VAL A 616 1.47 15.77 9.38
C VAL A 616 1.50 15.42 10.86
N SER A 617 0.40 14.94 11.46
CA SER A 617 0.31 14.64 12.89
C SER A 617 1.33 13.60 13.37
N LEU A 618 1.58 12.56 12.56
CA LEU A 618 2.61 11.54 12.85
C LEU A 618 4.01 12.12 12.91
N ARG A 619 4.22 13.22 12.22
CA ARG A 619 5.51 13.85 12.01
C ARG A 619 5.72 15.02 12.98
N THR A 620 4.70 15.87 13.18
CA THR A 620 4.75 17.07 14.03
C THR A 620 4.51 16.74 15.50
N GLY A 621 3.65 15.76 15.78
CA GLY A 621 2.96 15.64 17.07
C GLY A 621 2.00 16.80 17.38
N GLU A 622 1.83 17.74 16.45
CA GLU A 622 1.00 18.93 16.55
C GLU A 622 -0.30 18.76 15.76
N LEU A 623 -1.40 19.16 16.40
CA LEU A 623 -2.73 19.11 15.82
C LEU A 623 -3.04 20.44 15.12
N MET A 624 -3.07 20.42 13.78
CA MET A 624 -3.43 21.59 12.99
C MET A 624 -4.88 22.03 13.21
N THR A 625 -5.19 23.28 12.85
CA THR A 625 -6.57 23.79 12.89
C THR A 625 -7.48 23.07 11.92
N THR A 626 -8.80 23.26 12.05
CA THR A 626 -9.77 22.67 11.13
C THR A 626 -9.62 23.23 9.71
N LEU A 627 -9.41 22.34 8.74
CA LEU A 627 -9.41 22.67 7.30
C LEU A 627 -10.81 22.49 6.72
N THR A 628 -11.30 23.49 5.97
CA THR A 628 -12.53 23.35 5.20
C THR A 628 -12.22 23.18 3.72
N TRP A 629 -12.65 22.07 3.12
CA TRP A 629 -12.67 21.90 1.68
C TRP A 629 -14.04 22.34 1.16
N GLU A 630 -14.08 23.26 0.20
CA GLU A 630 -15.29 23.73 -0.44
C GLU A 630 -15.31 23.21 -1.88
N TRP A 631 -16.28 22.36 -2.19
CA TRP A 631 -16.48 21.78 -3.52
C TRP A 631 -17.97 21.75 -3.83
N THR A 632 -18.34 22.13 -5.04
CA THR A 632 -19.70 22.00 -5.58
C THR A 632 -19.58 21.49 -7.00
N SER A 633 -20.32 20.44 -7.36
CA SER A 633 -20.34 19.90 -8.72
C SER A 633 -20.68 20.98 -9.75
N GLY A 634 -19.86 21.10 -10.80
CA GLY A 634 -19.99 22.16 -11.82
C GLY A 634 -19.53 23.54 -11.33
N GLY A 635 -19.00 23.62 -10.10
CA GLY A 635 -18.58 24.83 -9.44
C GLY A 635 -17.23 25.33 -9.95
N ASN A 636 -17.13 26.65 -10.13
CA ASN A 636 -15.90 27.31 -10.49
C ASN A 636 -15.49 28.28 -9.37
N PRO A 637 -14.41 27.99 -8.63
CA PRO A 637 -13.86 28.89 -7.61
C PRO A 637 -13.57 30.30 -8.15
N ALA A 638 -13.60 31.32 -7.29
CA ALA A 638 -13.28 32.69 -7.69
C ALA A 638 -11.85 32.83 -8.28
N CYS A 639 -10.92 31.98 -7.83
CA CYS A 639 -9.55 31.88 -8.32
C CYS A 639 -9.42 31.14 -9.67
N ARG A 640 -10.52 30.58 -10.21
CA ARG A 640 -10.62 29.87 -11.50
C ARG A 640 -9.83 28.56 -11.62
N THR A 641 -9.28 28.08 -10.52
CA THR A 641 -8.55 26.82 -10.34
C THR A 641 -8.76 26.38 -8.89
N THR A 642 -8.26 25.22 -8.49
CA THR A 642 -8.22 24.84 -7.07
C THR A 642 -7.24 25.71 -6.31
N CYS A 643 -7.66 26.33 -5.21
CA CYS A 643 -6.84 27.28 -4.47
C CYS A 643 -7.10 27.30 -2.96
N TYR A 644 -6.05 27.53 -2.18
CA TYR A 644 -6.11 27.79 -0.75
C TYR A 644 -6.35 29.28 -0.44
N VAL A 645 -7.19 29.55 0.58
CA VAL A 645 -7.51 30.88 1.11
C VAL A 645 -7.23 30.90 2.62
N ASP A 646 -6.14 31.56 2.98
CA ASP A 646 -5.58 31.64 4.34
C ASP A 646 -6.59 32.11 5.39
N ALA A 647 -7.21 33.28 5.18
CA ALA A 647 -8.07 33.95 6.17
C ALA A 647 -9.24 33.10 6.71
N LYS A 648 -9.55 31.98 6.05
CA LYS A 648 -10.62 31.05 6.43
C LYS A 648 -10.16 29.60 6.62
N ALA A 649 -8.86 29.30 6.49
CA ALA A 649 -8.34 27.94 6.39
C ALA A 649 -9.19 27.07 5.45
N ARG A 650 -9.36 27.57 4.21
CA ARG A 650 -10.31 27.00 3.24
C ARG A 650 -9.64 26.70 1.90
N ILE A 651 -9.88 25.52 1.34
CA ILE A 651 -9.47 25.17 -0.03
C ILE A 651 -10.74 25.15 -0.88
N HIS A 652 -10.78 25.92 -1.95
CA HIS A 652 -11.83 25.86 -2.96
C HIS A 652 -11.38 24.92 -4.08
N VAL A 653 -12.16 23.90 -4.38
CA VAL A 653 -11.82 22.87 -5.37
C VAL A 653 -12.60 23.11 -6.67
N LEU A 654 -11.91 23.07 -7.80
CA LEU A 654 -12.50 23.21 -9.13
C LEU A 654 -13.31 21.96 -9.52
N SER A 655 -14.49 22.19 -10.10
CA SER A 655 -15.31 21.15 -10.72
C SER A 655 -15.86 21.70 -12.04
N ALA A 656 -14.98 21.90 -13.03
CA ALA A 656 -15.38 22.34 -14.35
C ALA A 656 -15.61 21.12 -15.27
N PRO A 657 -16.53 21.19 -16.24
CA PRO A 657 -16.75 20.07 -17.18
C PRO A 657 -15.52 19.64 -17.98
N ALA A 658 -14.51 20.51 -18.07
CA ALA A 658 -13.26 20.24 -18.77
C ALA A 658 -12.14 19.74 -17.83
N ASP A 659 -12.31 19.87 -16.51
CA ASP A 659 -11.25 19.82 -15.50
C ASP A 659 -11.87 19.61 -14.10
N GLU A 660 -11.73 18.41 -13.54
CA GLU A 660 -12.33 17.98 -12.28
C GLU A 660 -11.22 17.65 -11.26
N ASP A 661 -10.74 18.69 -10.58
CA ASP A 661 -9.65 18.61 -9.62
C ASP A 661 -9.98 17.74 -8.39
N ALA A 662 -11.25 17.39 -8.16
CA ALA A 662 -11.64 16.51 -7.06
C ALA A 662 -11.07 15.09 -7.16
N TYR A 663 -10.62 14.68 -8.35
CA TYR A 663 -9.91 13.42 -8.59
C TYR A 663 -8.39 13.60 -8.75
N ASP A 664 -7.90 14.84 -8.80
CA ASP A 664 -6.49 15.14 -8.96
C ASP A 664 -5.81 15.26 -7.60
N ASP A 665 -5.46 14.10 -7.02
CA ASP A 665 -4.85 14.02 -5.69
C ASP A 665 -3.63 14.95 -5.52
N SER A 666 -2.82 15.12 -6.58
CA SER A 666 -1.64 16.01 -6.52
C SER A 666 -2.02 17.49 -6.42
N VAL A 667 -3.08 17.91 -7.09
CA VAL A 667 -3.62 19.28 -7.01
C VAL A 667 -4.16 19.54 -5.61
N LEU A 668 -4.95 18.61 -5.06
CA LEU A 668 -5.49 18.72 -3.70
C LEU A 668 -4.37 18.74 -2.65
N ALA A 669 -3.36 17.87 -2.79
CA ALA A 669 -2.23 17.80 -1.86
C ALA A 669 -1.35 19.05 -1.92
N HIS A 670 -1.15 19.65 -3.10
CA HIS A 670 -0.46 20.94 -3.25
C HIS A 670 -1.15 22.04 -2.44
N GLN A 671 -2.48 22.15 -2.55
CA GLN A 671 -3.23 23.14 -1.78
C GLN A 671 -3.22 22.86 -0.27
N PHE A 672 -3.18 21.59 0.13
CA PHE A 672 -2.93 21.22 1.51
C PHE A 672 -1.52 21.67 1.98
N GLY A 673 -0.52 21.64 1.10
CA GLY A 673 0.81 22.17 1.36
C GLY A 673 0.79 23.65 1.74
N HIS A 674 -0.01 24.46 1.05
CA HIS A 674 -0.23 25.87 1.41
C HIS A 674 -0.86 26.03 2.80
N PHE A 675 -1.88 25.23 3.12
CA PHE A 675 -2.46 25.20 4.46
C PHE A 675 -1.43 24.83 5.52
N PHE A 676 -0.62 23.80 5.27
CA PHE A 676 0.44 23.37 6.18
C PHE A 676 1.46 24.49 6.42
N LEU A 677 1.96 25.13 5.36
CA LEU A 677 2.93 26.22 5.45
C LEU A 677 2.34 27.39 6.23
N GLN A 678 1.07 27.72 6.05
CA GLN A 678 0.42 28.79 6.80
C GLN A 678 0.31 28.50 8.31
N GLN A 679 0.08 27.24 8.70
CA GLN A 679 0.01 26.85 10.11
C GLN A 679 1.37 26.86 10.80
N HIS A 680 2.45 26.60 10.06
CA HIS A 680 3.80 26.42 10.62
C HIS A 680 4.77 27.54 10.22
N SER A 681 4.33 28.51 9.41
CA SER A 681 5.09 29.68 8.98
C SER A 681 4.16 30.87 8.73
N ALA A 682 4.68 32.08 8.90
CA ALA A 682 4.04 33.33 8.51
C ALA A 682 4.29 33.57 7.01
N GLU A 683 3.77 32.68 6.17
CA GLU A 683 3.78 32.84 4.72
C GLU A 683 3.12 34.18 4.35
N ASN A 684 3.81 34.98 3.52
CA ASN A 684 3.34 36.30 3.10
C ASN A 684 3.51 36.52 1.60
N SER A 685 3.77 35.43 0.85
CA SER A 685 3.71 35.42 -0.60
C SER A 685 2.32 35.84 -1.07
N MET A 686 2.27 36.73 -2.06
CA MET A 686 1.03 37.37 -2.53
C MET A 686 0.17 36.44 -3.42
N GLY A 687 0.63 35.20 -3.66
CA GLY A 687 0.08 34.32 -4.70
C GLY A 687 0.09 34.97 -6.08
N GLY A 688 -0.55 34.34 -7.06
CA GLY A 688 -0.71 34.88 -8.42
C GLY A 688 -0.65 33.80 -9.48
N LYS A 689 -0.96 34.13 -10.74
CA LYS A 689 -0.86 33.15 -11.85
C LYS A 689 0.61 32.94 -12.22
N HIS A 690 1.08 31.70 -12.16
CA HIS A 690 2.43 31.29 -12.53
C HIS A 690 2.40 29.87 -13.13
N SER A 691 3.56 29.35 -13.55
CA SER A 691 3.68 27.97 -14.03
C SER A 691 5.04 27.38 -13.69
N SER A 692 5.13 26.05 -13.66
CA SER A 692 6.36 25.30 -13.38
C SER A 692 7.53 25.66 -14.31
N ALA A 693 7.25 26.08 -15.55
CA ALA A 693 8.26 26.50 -16.52
C ALA A 693 8.69 27.97 -16.39
N GLU A 694 8.01 28.77 -15.57
CA GLU A 694 8.31 30.20 -15.39
C GLU A 694 9.29 30.41 -14.22
N ARG A 695 10.20 31.37 -14.36
CA ARG A 695 10.96 31.89 -13.22
C ARG A 695 10.19 33.08 -12.64
N SER A 696 9.63 32.90 -11.44
CA SER A 696 8.86 33.91 -10.72
C SER A 696 9.71 34.61 -9.64
N GLU A 697 9.18 35.66 -9.02
CA GLU A 697 9.89 36.26 -7.89
C GLU A 697 10.17 35.19 -6.81
N PRO A 698 11.34 35.23 -6.14
CA PRO A 698 11.74 34.18 -5.21
C PRO A 698 10.70 33.85 -4.13
N ARG A 699 9.95 34.83 -3.62
CA ARG A 699 8.90 34.58 -2.61
C ARG A 699 7.80 33.67 -3.14
N LEU A 700 7.31 33.94 -4.36
CA LEU A 700 6.27 33.14 -4.99
C LEU A 700 6.80 31.74 -5.32
N ALA A 701 7.98 31.66 -5.93
CA ALA A 701 8.60 30.39 -6.28
C ALA A 701 8.87 29.49 -5.07
N TRP A 702 9.34 30.05 -3.95
CA TRP A 702 9.60 29.29 -2.74
C TRP A 702 8.33 28.88 -2.00
N SER A 703 7.31 29.73 -2.01
CA SER A 703 6.00 29.40 -1.43
C SER A 703 5.34 28.23 -2.17
N GLU A 704 5.21 28.34 -3.50
CA GLU A 704 4.58 27.33 -4.34
C GLU A 704 5.43 26.05 -4.43
N GLY A 705 6.76 26.19 -4.54
CA GLY A 705 7.66 25.05 -4.58
C GLY A 705 7.70 24.28 -3.26
N ALA A 706 7.64 24.97 -2.11
CA ALA A 706 7.54 24.32 -0.81
C ALA A 706 6.16 23.67 -0.59
N ALA A 707 5.08 24.31 -1.03
CA ALA A 707 3.73 23.74 -0.96
C ALA A 707 3.63 22.47 -1.80
N LEU A 708 4.16 22.52 -3.03
CA LEU A 708 4.26 21.35 -3.91
C LEU A 708 5.07 20.24 -3.26
N PHE A 709 6.26 20.55 -2.74
CA PHE A 709 7.09 19.58 -2.02
C PHE A 709 6.32 18.93 -0.85
N VAL A 710 5.66 19.72 0.00
CA VAL A 710 4.86 19.20 1.12
C VAL A 710 3.72 18.31 0.63
N GLY A 711 2.98 18.74 -0.39
CA GLY A 711 1.89 17.96 -0.99
C GLY A 711 2.38 16.62 -1.53
N GLN A 712 3.48 16.63 -2.28
CA GLN A 712 4.09 15.41 -2.80
C GLN A 712 4.67 14.51 -1.70
N GLN A 713 5.14 15.07 -0.58
CA GLN A 713 5.55 14.31 0.59
C GLN A 713 4.36 13.64 1.31
N VAL A 714 3.19 14.29 1.32
CA VAL A 714 1.94 13.69 1.80
C VAL A 714 1.54 12.49 0.94
N LEU A 715 1.58 12.64 -0.38
CA LEU A 715 1.25 11.57 -1.33
C LEU A 715 2.36 10.52 -1.44
N ARG A 716 3.58 10.86 -1.01
CA ARG A 716 4.79 10.04 -1.11
C ARG A 716 5.11 9.64 -2.56
N GLN A 717 4.92 10.56 -3.49
CA GLN A 717 5.24 10.37 -4.90
C GLN A 717 5.89 11.62 -5.47
N ALA A 718 6.90 11.46 -6.33
CA ALA A 718 7.54 12.59 -6.99
C ALA A 718 6.73 13.17 -8.15
N GLN A 719 5.73 12.41 -8.62
CA GLN A 719 4.92 12.78 -9.77
C GLN A 719 3.71 13.62 -9.34
N TYR A 720 3.66 14.85 -9.84
CA TYR A 720 2.49 15.72 -9.81
C TYR A 720 1.69 15.52 -11.09
N LEU A 721 0.37 15.34 -10.98
CA LEU A 721 -0.57 15.25 -12.10
C LEU A 721 -1.80 16.13 -11.87
N ASP A 722 -2.20 16.84 -12.93
CA ASP A 722 -3.39 17.69 -13.06
C ASP A 722 -4.07 17.27 -14.37
N THR A 723 -5.27 16.72 -14.29
CA THR A 723 -5.95 16.08 -15.41
C THR A 723 -7.05 16.96 -15.98
N ASN A 724 -7.26 16.86 -17.29
CA ASN A 724 -8.37 17.51 -17.96
C ASN A 724 -8.83 16.68 -19.17
N VAL A 725 -9.86 17.15 -19.86
CA VAL A 725 -10.41 16.47 -21.05
C VAL A 725 -9.40 16.27 -22.20
N ALA A 726 -8.26 16.96 -22.19
CA ALA A 726 -7.21 16.83 -23.20
C ALA A 726 -6.05 15.90 -22.78
N GLY A 727 -6.05 15.36 -21.55
CA GLY A 727 -5.00 14.50 -21.02
C GLY A 727 -4.58 14.93 -19.61
N ALA A 728 -3.28 14.86 -19.30
CA ALA A 728 -2.77 15.37 -18.03
C ALA A 728 -1.54 16.26 -18.23
N ARG A 729 -1.44 17.27 -17.38
CA ARG A 729 -0.22 18.05 -17.14
C ARG A 729 0.52 17.40 -15.99
N GLY A 730 1.83 17.24 -16.11
CA GLY A 730 2.61 16.61 -15.06
C GLY A 730 4.00 17.18 -14.89
N LEU A 731 4.51 17.01 -13.67
CA LEU A 731 5.87 17.34 -13.27
C LEU A 731 6.41 16.17 -12.44
N ASN A 732 7.60 15.68 -12.77
CA ASN A 732 8.30 14.70 -11.94
C ASN A 732 9.42 15.43 -11.19
N LEU A 733 9.39 15.42 -9.86
CA LEU A 733 10.38 16.10 -9.03
C LEU A 733 11.77 15.44 -9.07
N GLU A 734 11.86 14.15 -9.38
CA GLU A 734 13.14 13.44 -9.60
C GLU A 734 13.74 13.78 -10.96
N GLN A 735 12.87 13.91 -11.96
CA GLN A 735 13.26 14.16 -13.35
C GLN A 735 12.46 15.33 -13.91
N PRO A 736 12.70 16.56 -13.43
CA PRO A 736 12.09 17.75 -14.01
C PRO A 736 12.66 17.89 -15.43
N GLY A 737 11.86 17.53 -16.44
CA GLY A 737 12.31 17.36 -17.83
C GLY A 737 12.93 18.62 -18.48
N GLU A 738 13.34 18.51 -19.75
CA GLU A 738 14.16 19.50 -20.50
C GLU A 738 13.57 20.93 -20.66
N GLY A 739 12.44 21.26 -20.04
CA GLY A 739 11.81 22.59 -20.07
C GLY A 739 11.80 23.33 -18.73
N ILE A 740 12.26 22.73 -17.63
CA ILE A 740 12.26 23.35 -16.30
C ILE A 740 13.52 24.21 -16.14
N PRO A 741 13.39 25.53 -15.85
CA PRO A 741 14.56 26.40 -15.80
C PRO A 741 15.47 26.09 -14.62
N SER A 742 16.74 25.75 -14.89
CA SER A 742 17.75 25.59 -13.85
C SER A 742 18.21 26.94 -13.31
N GLY A 743 18.36 27.05 -11.99
CA GLY A 743 18.88 28.25 -11.33
C GLY A 743 18.05 29.53 -11.53
N THR A 744 18.68 30.68 -11.26
CA THR A 744 18.07 32.00 -11.39
C THR A 744 18.11 32.52 -12.83
N ASP A 745 17.21 33.45 -13.18
CA ASP A 745 17.10 34.02 -14.54
C ASP A 745 18.33 34.83 -14.98
N ASP A 746 19.00 35.48 -14.04
CA ASP A 746 20.17 36.35 -14.26
C ASP A 746 21.49 35.73 -13.77
N GLY A 747 21.45 34.50 -13.23
CA GLY A 747 22.60 33.85 -12.62
C GLY A 747 23.09 34.53 -11.33
N ALA A 748 22.36 35.50 -10.78
CA ALA A 748 22.63 36.14 -9.51
C ALA A 748 21.89 35.45 -8.37
N THR A 749 22.37 35.64 -7.15
CA THR A 749 21.77 35.12 -5.92
C THR A 749 20.47 35.85 -5.54
N ALA A 750 19.94 36.76 -6.35
CA ALA A 750 18.66 37.42 -6.08
C ALA A 750 17.70 37.35 -7.27
N GLY A 751 18.09 36.65 -8.33
CA GLY A 751 17.29 36.50 -9.52
C GLY A 751 16.06 35.63 -9.30
N LYS A 752 15.14 35.67 -10.26
CA LYS A 752 13.90 34.90 -10.27
C LYS A 752 14.20 33.41 -10.37
N VAL A 753 13.41 32.57 -9.72
CA VAL A 753 13.58 31.12 -9.70
C VAL A 753 12.26 30.42 -10.03
N SER A 754 12.32 29.19 -10.56
CA SER A 754 11.12 28.38 -10.81
C SER A 754 10.69 27.64 -9.54
N GLU A 755 9.39 27.55 -9.31
CA GLU A 755 8.79 26.74 -8.23
C GLU A 755 9.11 25.25 -8.38
N ALA A 756 9.14 24.74 -9.62
CA ALA A 756 9.44 23.35 -9.90
C ALA A 756 10.91 23.05 -9.55
N THR A 757 11.79 24.02 -9.79
CA THR A 757 13.20 23.94 -9.39
C THR A 757 13.36 23.99 -7.87
N VAL A 758 12.55 24.78 -7.16
CA VAL A 758 12.53 24.76 -5.69
C VAL A 758 11.99 23.42 -5.16
N ALA A 759 10.87 22.94 -5.68
CA ALA A 759 10.26 21.69 -5.24
C ALA A 759 11.17 20.48 -5.49
N ALA A 760 11.78 20.39 -6.67
CA ALA A 760 12.74 19.34 -7.00
C ALA A 760 13.98 19.41 -6.12
N LEU A 761 14.49 20.61 -5.82
CA LEU A 761 15.60 20.79 -4.88
C LEU A 761 15.23 20.33 -3.47
N LEU A 762 14.05 20.72 -2.96
CA LEU A 762 13.60 20.30 -1.62
C LEU A 762 13.36 18.78 -1.57
N TRP A 763 12.86 18.21 -2.66
CA TRP A 763 12.65 16.77 -2.82
C TRP A 763 13.98 16.00 -2.75
N ASP A 764 14.95 16.37 -3.59
CA ASP A 764 16.31 15.81 -3.62
C ASP A 764 17.03 15.93 -2.26
N LEU A 765 16.87 17.07 -1.57
CA LEU A 765 17.40 17.25 -0.21
C LEU A 765 16.77 16.31 0.82
N ALA A 766 15.52 15.89 0.61
CA ALA A 766 14.74 15.12 1.57
C ALA A 766 14.91 13.60 1.42
N ASP A 767 15.18 13.08 0.21
CA ASP A 767 15.27 11.63 -0.04
C ASP A 767 16.69 11.04 0.17
N GLY A 768 17.74 11.84 0.03
CA GLY A 768 19.13 11.45 0.32
C GLY A 768 19.72 10.34 -0.56
N ALA A 769 19.15 10.04 -1.74
CA ALA A 769 19.64 8.98 -2.62
C ALA A 769 21.03 9.30 -3.22
N GLN A 770 21.94 8.32 -3.26
CA GLN A 770 23.11 8.40 -4.15
C GLN A 770 22.68 7.99 -5.55
N ASP A 771 22.45 8.97 -6.43
CA ASP A 771 22.30 8.66 -7.84
C ASP A 771 23.63 8.19 -8.42
N SER A 772 23.71 6.88 -8.67
CA SER A 772 24.88 6.23 -9.25
C SER A 772 25.07 6.70 -10.67
N ALA A 773 26.24 7.28 -10.94
CA ALA A 773 26.67 7.68 -12.26
C ALA A 773 26.84 6.44 -13.16
N SER A 774 25.98 6.28 -14.18
CA SER A 774 26.36 5.48 -15.36
C SER A 774 25.57 5.83 -16.62
N GLN A 775 26.32 6.44 -17.55
CA GLN A 775 26.27 6.31 -19.02
C GLN A 775 25.13 6.97 -19.80
N GLY A 776 25.43 8.20 -20.26
CA GLY A 776 24.88 8.78 -21.48
C GLY A 776 23.65 9.66 -21.27
N ALA A 777 23.90 10.96 -21.10
CA ALA A 777 22.94 12.06 -20.90
C ALA A 777 22.33 12.20 -19.49
N THR A 778 22.78 13.24 -18.77
CA THR A 778 21.95 14.10 -17.89
C THR A 778 21.03 13.41 -16.87
N ALA A 779 21.53 12.44 -16.11
CA ALA A 779 20.81 11.87 -14.98
C ALA A 779 21.42 12.32 -13.64
N ILE A 780 20.80 13.37 -13.08
CA ILE A 780 20.71 13.74 -11.66
C ILE A 780 22.03 13.68 -10.87
N LYS A 781 23.02 14.47 -11.29
CA LYS A 781 24.12 14.93 -10.43
C LYS A 781 24.58 16.36 -10.70
N ASP A 782 24.03 17.04 -11.71
CA ASP A 782 24.70 18.23 -12.29
C ASP A 782 23.76 19.18 -13.08
N THR A 783 22.44 19.17 -12.87
CA THR A 783 21.50 20.01 -13.66
C THR A 783 20.96 21.25 -12.94
N LEU A 784 21.09 21.39 -11.61
CA LEU A 784 21.17 22.73 -11.05
C LEU A 784 22.56 23.26 -11.38
N VAL A 785 22.68 23.97 -12.50
CA VAL A 785 23.93 24.64 -12.90
C VAL A 785 24.38 25.65 -11.82
N ALA A 786 23.51 25.99 -10.84
CA ALA A 786 23.85 26.81 -9.69
C ALA A 786 22.90 26.63 -8.47
N PRO A 787 23.01 25.56 -7.67
CA PRO A 787 22.29 25.46 -6.38
C PRO A 787 22.63 26.66 -5.47
N HIS A 788 23.87 27.16 -5.58
CA HIS A 788 24.34 28.36 -4.89
C HIS A 788 23.51 29.62 -5.21
N ASN A 789 22.89 29.70 -6.39
CA ASN A 789 22.06 30.82 -6.80
C ASN A 789 20.62 30.67 -6.32
N VAL A 790 20.10 29.44 -6.27
CA VAL A 790 18.76 29.12 -5.73
C VAL A 790 18.72 29.34 -4.22
N PHE A 791 19.69 28.81 -3.48
CA PHE A 791 19.85 29.12 -2.05
C PHE A 791 20.31 30.56 -1.82
N GLY A 792 21.07 31.11 -2.76
CA GLY A 792 21.38 32.54 -2.79
C GLY A 792 20.10 33.38 -2.77
N ALA A 793 19.11 33.02 -3.59
CA ALA A 793 17.81 33.70 -3.66
C ALA A 793 17.07 33.61 -2.32
N LEU A 794 17.11 32.46 -1.65
CA LEU A 794 16.61 32.31 -0.27
C LEU A 794 17.34 33.23 0.72
N LYS A 795 18.67 33.28 0.66
CA LYS A 795 19.49 34.17 1.52
C LYS A 795 19.25 35.65 1.21
N ALA A 796 19.02 36.02 -0.05
CA ALA A 796 18.70 37.39 -0.43
C ALA A 796 17.33 37.84 0.13
N MET A 797 16.38 36.92 0.31
CA MET A 797 15.13 37.18 1.03
C MET A 797 15.35 37.53 2.52
N ARG A 798 16.53 37.25 3.10
CA ARG A 798 16.89 37.70 4.46
C ARG A 798 17.18 39.20 4.57
N GLY A 799 17.61 39.85 3.47
CA GLY A 799 18.15 41.22 3.46
C GLY A 799 17.13 42.33 3.22
N ALA A 800 15.91 41.98 2.86
CA ALA A 800 14.81 42.93 2.65
C ALA A 800 13.76 42.66 3.74
N THR A 801 13.27 43.69 4.42
CA THR A 801 11.95 43.91 5.09
C THR A 801 11.01 42.75 5.53
N PHE A 802 11.40 41.48 5.52
CA PHE A 802 10.51 40.31 5.46
C PHE A 802 10.39 39.53 6.77
N ARG A 803 11.21 39.83 7.79
CA ARG A 803 10.98 39.36 9.16
C ARG A 803 9.92 40.21 9.85
N SER A 804 8.72 39.66 10.04
CA SER A 804 7.76 40.24 10.98
C SER A 804 8.22 39.95 12.41
N PRO A 805 8.25 40.94 13.34
CA PRO A 805 8.53 40.66 14.74
C PRO A 805 7.41 39.78 15.32
N GLY A 806 7.73 38.53 15.68
CA GLY A 806 6.88 37.70 16.54
C GLY A 806 6.45 36.33 16.01
N ASN A 807 6.51 36.06 14.69
CA ASN A 807 6.17 34.75 14.10
C ASN A 807 7.28 34.28 13.13
N PRO A 808 7.57 32.96 13.04
CA PRO A 808 8.56 32.44 12.10
C PRO A 808 8.07 32.65 10.66
N THR A 809 8.81 33.35 9.80
CA THR A 809 8.46 33.53 8.39
C THR A 809 8.74 32.27 7.55
N LEU A 810 8.24 32.17 6.32
CA LEU A 810 8.65 31.10 5.38
C LEU A 810 10.18 30.99 5.30
N VAL A 811 10.87 32.14 5.21
CA VAL A 811 12.33 32.19 5.17
C VAL A 811 12.94 31.68 6.47
N ASP A 812 12.37 32.00 7.64
CA ASP A 812 12.86 31.47 8.92
C ASP A 812 12.56 29.97 9.08
N PHE A 813 11.45 29.47 8.54
CA PHE A 813 11.10 28.05 8.50
C PHE A 813 12.09 27.27 7.63
N LEU A 814 12.32 27.74 6.40
CA LEU A 814 13.28 27.16 5.45
C LEU A 814 14.72 27.31 5.95
N ASP A 815 15.09 28.46 6.51
CA ASP A 815 16.41 28.67 7.11
C ASP A 815 16.60 27.77 8.33
N LYS A 816 15.59 27.53 9.16
CA LYS A 816 15.69 26.61 10.32
C LYS A 816 15.79 25.16 9.87
N TYR A 817 15.05 24.79 8.83
CA TYR A 817 15.15 23.49 8.15
C TYR A 817 16.56 23.26 7.58
N ILE A 818 17.15 24.28 6.96
CA ILE A 818 18.47 24.22 6.33
C ILE A 818 19.61 24.34 7.38
N CYS A 819 19.52 25.25 8.35
CA CYS A 819 20.62 25.60 9.26
C CYS A 819 20.86 24.63 10.42
N LEU A 820 19.86 23.90 10.93
CA LEU A 820 20.11 22.89 11.99
C LEU A 820 20.83 21.63 11.46
N GLY A 821 21.00 21.51 10.14
CA GLY A 821 21.93 20.57 9.49
C GLY A 821 23.35 21.12 9.31
N HIS A 822 23.62 22.38 9.69
CA HIS A 822 24.86 23.09 9.41
C HIS A 822 25.33 23.97 10.58
N ALA A 823 26.22 23.42 11.43
CA ALA A 823 27.16 24.27 12.15
C ALA A 823 28.36 24.54 11.23
N THR A 824 28.58 25.80 10.87
CA THR A 824 29.73 26.36 10.10
C THR A 824 29.63 26.31 8.57
N TRP A 825 29.23 27.44 7.99
CA TRP A 825 29.25 27.74 6.55
C TRP A 825 30.54 28.43 6.08
N GLU A 826 31.45 28.76 7.00
CA GLU A 826 32.69 29.48 6.67
C GLU A 826 33.92 28.57 6.78
N SER A 827 34.30 27.94 5.68
CA SER A 827 35.70 27.99 5.22
C SER A 827 35.87 27.25 3.89
N SER A 828 36.57 27.94 2.99
CA SER A 828 37.05 27.48 1.71
C SER A 828 37.95 26.25 1.85
N ALA A 829 37.39 25.03 1.77
CA ALA A 829 38.08 23.81 1.33
C ALA A 829 37.16 22.58 1.40
N GLY A 830 36.57 22.18 0.26
CA GLY A 830 36.34 20.76 -0.11
C GLY A 830 35.81 19.74 0.92
N SER A 831 34.94 20.12 1.87
CA SER A 831 34.37 19.17 2.84
C SER A 831 32.95 18.72 2.44
N ASN A 832 32.88 17.44 2.09
CA ASN A 832 31.74 16.69 1.54
C ASN A 832 30.38 16.90 2.25
N PHE A 833 29.35 17.00 1.41
CA PHE A 833 27.92 16.73 1.62
C PHE A 833 27.59 15.44 2.43
N ARG A 834 28.58 14.56 2.64
CA ARG A 834 28.46 13.28 3.37
C ARG A 834 28.18 13.39 4.87
N GLY A 835 28.38 14.56 5.49
CA GLY A 835 28.07 14.76 6.92
C GLY A 835 26.59 15.05 7.21
N LEU A 836 25.82 15.48 6.21
CA LEU A 836 24.41 15.92 6.36
C LEU A 836 23.43 14.77 6.65
N VAL A 837 23.77 13.54 6.25
CA VAL A 837 22.80 12.45 6.07
C VAL A 837 22.40 11.75 7.38
N SER A 838 22.93 12.15 8.55
CA SER A 838 22.68 11.43 9.81
C SER A 838 21.64 12.05 10.75
N VAL A 839 21.06 13.22 10.45
CA VAL A 839 20.14 13.93 11.38
C VAL A 839 18.75 14.23 10.78
N LEU A 840 18.51 13.97 9.49
CA LEU A 840 17.35 14.52 8.76
C LEU A 840 16.02 13.75 8.87
N ASN A 841 15.90 12.78 9.79
CA ASN A 841 14.65 12.01 10.00
C ASN A 841 13.57 12.74 10.82
N ALA A 842 13.68 14.06 11.04
CA ALA A 842 12.81 14.81 11.94
C ALA A 842 12.10 15.98 11.24
N PHE A 843 11.24 15.67 10.26
CA PHE A 843 10.26 16.64 9.78
C PHE A 843 8.87 16.33 10.32
N PRO A 844 8.08 17.37 10.69
CA PRO A 844 8.51 18.75 10.98
C PRO A 844 8.92 18.96 12.44
N TYR A 845 9.68 20.02 12.63
CA TYR A 845 10.31 20.41 13.88
C TYR A 845 9.51 21.51 14.59
N SER A 846 9.54 21.53 15.93
CA SER A 846 8.77 22.44 16.79
C SER A 846 9.07 23.95 16.54
N PRO A 847 8.05 24.82 16.52
CA PRO A 847 8.20 26.26 16.35
C PRO A 847 8.75 26.98 17.59
N THR A 848 8.91 26.30 18.73
CA THR A 848 9.34 26.94 19.99
C THR A 848 10.87 27.05 20.08
N GLY A 849 11.39 28.27 19.87
CA GLY A 849 12.80 28.62 20.06
C GLY A 849 13.43 29.26 18.82
N ALA A 850 14.08 30.42 19.04
CA ALA A 850 14.85 31.10 18.01
C ALA A 850 16.11 30.28 17.68
N PRO A 851 16.34 29.85 16.41
CA PRO A 851 17.62 29.30 16.03
C PRO A 851 18.66 30.44 16.02
N ALA A 852 19.66 30.34 16.90
CA ALA A 852 20.83 31.20 16.86
C ALA A 852 21.73 30.76 15.68
N CYS A 853 21.38 31.16 14.47
CA CYS A 853 22.38 31.29 13.41
C CYS A 853 23.15 32.58 13.72
N ALA A 854 24.27 32.48 14.44
CA ALA A 854 25.23 33.56 14.43
C ALA A 854 25.75 33.73 12.97
N PRO A 855 25.90 34.98 12.49
CA PRO A 855 26.14 35.29 11.08
C PRO A 855 27.36 34.60 10.48
#